data_AF-A0A1T4XSU3-F1
#
_entry.id   AF-A0A1T4XSU3-F1
#
_cell.length_a   1.000
_cell.length_b   1.000
_cell.length_c   1.000
_cell.angle_alpha   90.00
_cell.angle_beta   90.00
_cell.angle_gamma   90.00
#
_symmetry.space_group_name_H-M   'P 1'
#
loop_
_entity.id
_entity.type
_entity.pdbx_description
1 polymer ?
#
loop_
_entity_poly.entity_id
_entity_poly.type
_entity_poly.pdbx_seq_one_letter_code
_entity_poly.pdbx_strand_id
1 'polypeptide(L)'
;MLVFPPSKKAWLVRWSFWCSLLWLTNTVWAAGEVDPNFNPDANNNVYAFSIQPDDRIVIGGNFTSVGGQSLSRLTRLLSNGLLDPSFPGSVSSVVYGLNQQADRKLLLSGYFNTVNGQARGSGALLSQDGVLGSGFNFQSNQSVEVAVPQADGGIIVGGFFTQLMGATRNYIARVNAGGELDTVFNPDANDVVRTVAVTPEGKIIIAGSFTTIGGTSKTRIARLNADGSLDDSFLGTANGSAYALLLQPDGKILLGGNFTSVGGVTRQQLARLNTDGSLDTSFPNPALNGLINSMVLQANGKIIIGGQFTSVQGSPRNRLARLNSDGSLDSSFDPNVNSNVHSLMLQKDGRLLVGGVFSMVGSEPRNSIARLTNDAADDQLAVISGNEIQWLRGGSSPEVNWTEFEVSMDGGTQWVLLGKGERISGGWQMTNLNLPDGGYIRARGIVTGGRFSGSSWWVESLKGYHRTMVVEQPAGQALENITSSVNFGPVAPDSSATREFTLKNTGAVALEGLSFSLVGLPSSGFSIKGTPATTLQAGENMQVAVILTGSEVGDQVGSLRIVSNASQDAFDIHLTGQVLSFDTDSDGDGLNDASELQMAALGFDWQISQGELVATLFDHASKAGLYTADQVQTLNIGARLVQRNAATQSFSFSIGLKKSTDLVSYEDVFLTAPMATFTAEGKLEFQLDAPEKTQFFRLEAH
;
A
#
# COMPACT_ATOMS: atom_id res chain seq x y z
N MET A 1 36.39 10.01 -47.62
CA MET A 1 37.18 11.25 -47.66
C MET A 1 36.23 12.43 -47.72
N LEU A 2 35.95 13.02 -46.56
CA LEU A 2 35.64 14.43 -46.34
C LEU A 2 35.79 14.63 -44.83
N VAL A 3 36.83 15.38 -44.46
CA VAL A 3 37.26 15.69 -43.09
C VAL A 3 37.04 17.18 -42.88
N PHE A 4 36.76 17.56 -41.63
CA PHE A 4 37.08 18.82 -40.90
C PHE A 4 35.88 19.28 -40.03
N PRO A 5 36.07 20.12 -38.98
CA PRO A 5 36.95 20.02 -37.81
C PRO A 5 36.18 20.38 -36.49
N PRO A 6 36.83 20.44 -35.31
CA PRO A 6 36.18 20.59 -34.03
C PRO A 6 36.06 22.06 -33.59
N SER A 7 34.91 22.47 -33.04
CA SER A 7 34.87 23.58 -32.08
C SER A 7 33.63 23.53 -31.17
N LYS A 8 33.92 23.73 -29.89
CA LYS A 8 33.01 23.76 -28.75
C LYS A 8 32.01 24.93 -28.89
N LYS A 9 30.70 24.63 -28.77
CA LYS A 9 29.61 25.46 -28.19
C LYS A 9 28.24 25.02 -28.74
N ALA A 10 27.70 23.88 -28.27
CA ALA A 10 26.29 23.52 -28.48
C ALA A 10 25.74 22.42 -27.55
N TRP A 11 26.35 22.18 -26.38
CA TRP A 11 25.97 21.08 -25.47
C TRP A 11 25.31 21.56 -24.16
N LEU A 12 24.46 22.60 -24.22
CA LEU A 12 23.65 23.01 -23.06
C LEU A 12 22.29 23.67 -23.38
N VAL A 13 21.83 23.64 -24.63
CA VAL A 13 20.48 24.17 -25.01
C VAL A 13 19.65 23.16 -25.82
N ARG A 14 20.04 21.88 -25.84
CA ARG A 14 19.25 20.80 -26.46
C ARG A 14 18.87 19.65 -25.53
N TRP A 15 19.11 19.79 -24.23
CA TRP A 15 18.63 18.85 -23.20
C TRP A 15 17.36 19.34 -22.48
N SER A 16 17.05 20.63 -22.56
CA SER A 16 15.86 21.25 -21.95
C SER A 16 14.64 21.32 -22.89
N PHE A 17 14.71 20.72 -24.09
CA PHE A 17 13.58 20.59 -25.03
C PHE A 17 13.13 19.15 -25.29
N TRP A 18 13.72 18.17 -24.61
CA TRP A 18 13.24 16.77 -24.56
C TRP A 18 12.68 16.35 -23.19
N CYS A 19 12.87 17.16 -22.14
CA CYS A 19 12.26 16.94 -20.81
C CYS A 19 10.95 17.71 -20.57
N SER A 20 10.43 18.44 -21.57
CA SER A 20 9.17 19.18 -21.49
C SER A 20 8.08 18.64 -22.43
N LEU A 21 8.35 17.51 -23.11
CA LEU A 21 7.35 16.71 -23.84
C LEU A 21 7.22 15.29 -23.23
N LEU A 22 7.44 15.20 -21.91
CA LEU A 22 7.03 14.06 -21.09
C LEU A 22 6.18 14.57 -19.91
N TRP A 23 5.33 15.57 -20.18
CA TRP A 23 4.10 15.68 -19.41
C TRP A 23 3.23 14.51 -19.81
N LEU A 24 3.36 13.45 -19.02
CA LEU A 24 2.34 12.45 -18.73
C LEU A 24 0.99 12.78 -19.40
N THR A 25 0.72 12.17 -20.56
CA THR A 25 -0.61 11.61 -20.75
C THR A 25 -0.69 10.44 -19.75
N ASN A 26 -0.83 10.76 -18.46
CA ASN A 26 -1.63 9.92 -17.59
C ASN A 26 -3.03 10.05 -18.16
N THR A 27 -3.30 9.34 -19.25
CA THR A 27 -4.65 8.97 -19.60
C THR A 27 -5.12 8.21 -18.38
N VAL A 28 -5.84 8.89 -17.50
CA VAL A 28 -6.59 8.24 -16.43
C VAL A 28 -7.67 7.50 -17.19
N TRP A 29 -7.39 6.23 -17.51
CA TRP A 29 -8.32 5.37 -18.23
C TRP A 29 -9.60 5.31 -17.40
N ALA A 30 -10.73 5.61 -18.03
CA ALA A 30 -12.01 5.47 -17.35
C ALA A 30 -12.22 3.99 -17.01
N ALA A 31 -12.94 3.71 -15.92
CA ALA A 31 -13.27 2.33 -15.58
C ALA A 31 -14.11 1.69 -16.68
N GLY A 32 -13.76 0.45 -17.07
CA GLY A 32 -14.44 -0.28 -18.12
C GLY A 32 -13.85 -0.11 -19.53
N GLU A 33 -12.78 0.67 -19.68
CA GLU A 33 -12.03 0.75 -20.94
C GLU A 33 -11.18 -0.52 -21.16
N VAL A 34 -10.97 -0.87 -22.42
CA VAL A 34 -10.18 -2.05 -22.79
C VAL A 34 -8.69 -1.78 -22.58
N ASP A 35 -7.99 -2.67 -21.90
CA ASP A 35 -6.53 -2.63 -21.82
C ASP A 35 -5.92 -2.88 -23.21
N PRO A 36 -5.23 -1.89 -23.81
CA PRO A 36 -4.67 -2.02 -25.15
C PRO A 36 -3.52 -3.03 -25.20
N ASN A 37 -2.86 -3.29 -24.07
CA ASN A 37 -1.71 -4.18 -23.97
C ASN A 37 -2.09 -5.63 -23.65
N PHE A 38 -3.39 -5.96 -23.65
CA PHE A 38 -3.90 -7.30 -23.38
C PHE A 38 -4.86 -7.75 -24.49
N ASN A 39 -4.36 -8.53 -25.44
CA ASN A 39 -5.17 -9.16 -26.49
C ASN A 39 -4.70 -10.59 -26.81
N PRO A 40 -5.13 -11.58 -26.02
CA PRO A 40 -4.78 -12.99 -26.25
C PRO A 40 -5.39 -13.60 -27.51
N ASP A 41 -6.50 -13.06 -28.01
CA ASP A 41 -7.18 -13.50 -29.24
C ASP A 41 -7.56 -15.00 -29.24
N ALA A 42 -8.47 -15.40 -28.34
CA ALA A 42 -8.99 -16.76 -28.28
C ALA A 42 -10.12 -16.96 -29.30
N ASN A 43 -10.07 -18.05 -30.06
CA ASN A 43 -11.02 -18.29 -31.16
C ASN A 43 -12.40 -18.81 -30.73
N ASN A 44 -12.60 -19.09 -29.45
CA ASN A 44 -13.85 -19.57 -28.88
C ASN A 44 -13.91 -19.25 -27.39
N ASN A 45 -15.03 -19.60 -26.77
CA ASN A 45 -15.35 -19.41 -25.37
C ASN A 45 -14.19 -19.62 -24.39
N VAL A 46 -13.98 -18.61 -23.54
CA VAL A 46 -13.23 -18.72 -22.29
C VAL A 46 -14.23 -18.73 -21.13
N TYR A 47 -14.27 -19.84 -20.38
CA TYR A 47 -15.22 -20.05 -19.27
C TYR A 47 -14.59 -19.92 -17.89
N ALA A 48 -13.28 -20.14 -17.78
CA ALA A 48 -12.59 -20.21 -16.52
C ALA A 48 -11.30 -19.38 -16.53
N PHE A 49 -11.02 -18.75 -15.40
CA PHE A 49 -9.82 -17.98 -15.13
C PHE A 49 -9.24 -18.40 -13.78
N SER A 50 -7.93 -18.51 -13.69
CA SER A 50 -7.23 -18.57 -12.41
C SER A 50 -5.94 -17.77 -12.50
N ILE A 51 -5.71 -16.87 -11.55
CA ILE A 51 -4.58 -15.94 -11.55
C ILE A 51 -3.51 -16.49 -10.60
N GLN A 52 -2.28 -16.55 -11.06
CA GLN A 52 -1.14 -17.05 -10.29
C GLN A 52 -0.49 -15.91 -9.49
N PRO A 53 0.25 -16.21 -8.40
CA PRO A 53 0.97 -15.21 -7.60
C PRO A 53 1.90 -14.26 -8.38
N ASP A 54 2.32 -14.64 -9.58
CA ASP A 54 3.17 -13.83 -10.47
C ASP A 54 2.40 -13.17 -11.62
N ASP A 55 1.09 -12.97 -11.43
CA ASP A 55 0.13 -12.35 -12.36
C ASP A 55 -0.05 -13.08 -13.71
N ARG A 56 0.51 -14.29 -13.86
CA ARG A 56 0.17 -15.16 -14.99
C ARG A 56 -1.26 -15.66 -14.86
N ILE A 57 -1.93 -15.84 -15.98
CA ILE A 57 -3.37 -16.14 -16.01
C ILE A 57 -3.57 -17.48 -16.71
N VAL A 58 -4.07 -18.48 -15.98
CA VAL A 58 -4.51 -19.74 -16.58
C VAL A 58 -5.94 -19.56 -17.07
N ILE A 59 -6.18 -19.91 -18.33
CA ILE A 59 -7.49 -19.84 -18.97
C ILE A 59 -7.96 -21.23 -19.38
N GLY A 60 -9.26 -21.48 -19.18
CA GLY A 60 -9.94 -22.71 -19.56
C GLY A 60 -11.22 -22.41 -20.33
N GLY A 61 -11.56 -23.23 -21.32
CA GLY A 61 -12.77 -23.02 -22.09
C GLY A 61 -13.01 -24.06 -23.17
N ASN A 62 -13.53 -23.61 -24.32
CA ASN A 62 -13.75 -24.43 -25.52
C ASN A 62 -12.97 -23.92 -26.74
N PHE A 63 -11.95 -23.06 -26.52
CA PHE A 63 -11.06 -22.59 -27.58
C PHE A 63 -10.14 -23.70 -28.07
N THR A 64 -9.81 -23.63 -29.36
CA THR A 64 -8.84 -24.51 -30.01
C THR A 64 -7.62 -23.75 -30.52
N SER A 65 -7.62 -22.42 -30.40
CA SER A 65 -6.44 -21.59 -30.64
C SER A 65 -6.48 -20.30 -29.82
N VAL A 66 -5.29 -19.79 -29.49
CA VAL A 66 -5.06 -18.48 -28.85
C VAL A 66 -3.87 -17.83 -29.53
N GLY A 67 -3.99 -16.57 -29.96
CA GLY A 67 -2.93 -15.86 -30.68
C GLY A 67 -2.48 -16.57 -31.97
N GLY A 68 -3.42 -17.26 -32.65
CA GLY A 68 -3.14 -18.08 -33.84
C GLY A 68 -2.44 -19.42 -33.59
N GLN A 69 -2.04 -19.73 -32.35
CA GLN A 69 -1.42 -21.01 -32.00
C GLN A 69 -2.49 -22.06 -31.68
N SER A 70 -2.39 -23.25 -32.28
CA SER A 70 -3.28 -24.39 -32.00
C SER A 70 -3.06 -24.92 -30.58
N LEU A 71 -4.13 -24.99 -29.80
CA LEU A 71 -4.11 -25.37 -28.38
C LEU A 71 -5.33 -26.25 -28.05
N SER A 72 -5.32 -26.88 -26.87
CA SER A 72 -6.39 -27.78 -26.44
C SER A 72 -7.06 -27.28 -25.16
N ARG A 73 -7.80 -26.16 -25.24
CA ARG A 73 -8.80 -25.69 -24.25
C ARG A 73 -8.31 -25.30 -22.85
N LEU A 74 -7.02 -25.44 -22.57
CA LEU A 74 -6.36 -25.01 -21.35
C LEU A 74 -4.99 -24.44 -21.71
N THR A 75 -4.69 -23.24 -21.25
CA THR A 75 -3.35 -22.65 -21.42
C THR A 75 -3.08 -21.60 -20.35
N ARG A 76 -1.84 -21.10 -20.28
CA ARG A 76 -1.44 -19.99 -19.44
C ARG A 76 -1.02 -18.80 -20.31
N LEU A 77 -1.38 -17.61 -19.84
CA LEU A 77 -1.01 -16.34 -20.42
C LEU A 77 -0.03 -15.65 -19.46
N LEU A 78 0.90 -14.90 -20.03
CA LEU A 78 1.70 -13.90 -19.32
C LEU A 78 0.79 -12.75 -18.86
N SER A 79 1.28 -11.91 -17.95
CA SER A 79 0.53 -10.77 -17.42
C SER A 79 0.13 -9.72 -18.49
N ASN A 80 0.78 -9.74 -19.66
CA ASN A 80 0.42 -8.94 -20.83
C ASN A 80 -0.52 -9.68 -21.82
N GLY A 81 -1.00 -10.87 -21.48
CA GLY A 81 -1.94 -11.62 -22.30
C GLY A 81 -1.32 -12.42 -23.44
N LEU A 82 0.00 -12.35 -23.64
CA LEU A 82 0.68 -13.26 -24.57
C LEU A 82 0.68 -14.69 -24.03
N LEU A 83 0.71 -15.67 -24.94
CA LEU A 83 0.79 -17.07 -24.58
C LEU A 83 2.09 -17.38 -23.82
N ASP A 84 2.00 -18.13 -22.71
CA ASP A 84 3.15 -18.69 -22.01
C ASP A 84 3.44 -20.09 -22.58
N PRO A 85 4.52 -20.27 -23.39
CA PRO A 85 4.82 -21.55 -24.02
C PRO A 85 5.32 -22.61 -23.03
N SER A 86 5.66 -22.24 -21.79
CA SER A 86 6.15 -23.18 -20.77
C SER A 86 5.05 -24.04 -20.15
N PHE A 87 3.78 -23.70 -20.36
CA PHE A 87 2.65 -24.37 -19.71
C PHE A 87 2.13 -25.56 -20.52
N PRO A 88 2.24 -26.80 -20.03
CA PRO A 88 1.89 -28.00 -20.78
C PRO A 88 0.38 -28.32 -20.68
N GLY A 89 -0.48 -27.40 -21.10
CA GLY A 89 -1.94 -27.54 -21.01
C GLY A 89 -2.56 -28.23 -22.23
N SER A 90 -3.19 -29.41 -22.03
CA SER A 90 -4.00 -30.05 -23.06
C SER A 90 -5.19 -30.81 -22.46
N VAL A 91 -6.40 -30.43 -22.86
CA VAL A 91 -7.65 -31.04 -22.37
C VAL A 91 -8.53 -31.46 -23.55
N SER A 92 -9.06 -32.68 -23.49
CA SER A 92 -9.77 -33.31 -24.62
C SER A 92 -11.06 -32.59 -25.02
N SER A 93 -11.66 -31.82 -24.11
CA SER A 93 -12.95 -31.15 -24.27
C SER A 93 -13.06 -30.01 -23.22
N VAL A 94 -14.26 -29.45 -23.03
CA VAL A 94 -14.50 -28.16 -22.37
C VAL A 94 -14.04 -28.14 -20.92
N VAL A 95 -13.32 -27.07 -20.54
CA VAL A 95 -13.01 -26.72 -19.15
C VAL A 95 -14.02 -25.67 -18.68
N TYR A 96 -14.75 -25.94 -17.60
CA TYR A 96 -15.74 -25.03 -17.03
C TYR A 96 -15.25 -24.27 -15.79
N GLY A 97 -14.37 -24.89 -14.99
CA GLY A 97 -13.87 -24.31 -13.75
C GLY A 97 -12.37 -24.49 -13.58
N LEU A 98 -11.74 -23.47 -13.00
CA LEU A 98 -10.34 -23.46 -12.58
C LEU A 98 -10.27 -22.90 -11.16
N ASN A 99 -9.98 -23.75 -10.18
CA ASN A 99 -9.97 -23.37 -8.77
C ASN A 99 -8.59 -23.66 -8.17
N GLN A 100 -8.09 -22.76 -7.33
CA GLN A 100 -6.85 -23.01 -6.60
C GLN A 100 -7.14 -23.64 -5.24
N GLN A 101 -6.45 -24.73 -4.94
CA GLN A 101 -6.39 -25.27 -3.58
C GLN A 101 -5.43 -24.43 -2.71
N ALA A 102 -5.47 -24.62 -1.39
CA ALA A 102 -4.60 -23.90 -0.45
C ALA A 102 -3.10 -24.12 -0.70
N ASP A 103 -2.74 -25.26 -1.30
CA ASP A 103 -1.37 -25.62 -1.72
C ASP A 103 -1.03 -25.10 -3.14
N ARG A 104 -1.85 -24.22 -3.71
CA ARG A 104 -1.73 -23.61 -5.04
C ARG A 104 -1.87 -24.57 -6.23
N LYS A 105 -2.26 -25.83 -6.01
CA LYS A 105 -2.62 -26.72 -7.11
C LYS A 105 -3.89 -26.23 -7.80
N LEU A 106 -3.93 -26.42 -9.11
CA LEU A 106 -5.05 -26.05 -9.98
C LEU A 106 -5.99 -27.25 -10.12
N LEU A 107 -7.19 -27.11 -9.55
CA LEU A 107 -8.30 -28.03 -9.71
C LEU A 107 -9.09 -27.65 -10.96
N LEU A 108 -9.19 -28.59 -11.90
CA LEU A 108 -9.95 -28.46 -13.13
C LEU A 108 -11.29 -29.19 -12.97
N SER A 109 -12.35 -28.56 -13.44
CA SER A 109 -13.65 -29.19 -13.66
C SER A 109 -14.17 -28.88 -15.07
N GLY A 110 -14.93 -29.81 -15.66
CA GLY A 110 -15.42 -29.61 -17.01
C GLY A 110 -16.21 -30.78 -17.57
N TYR A 111 -16.18 -30.91 -18.89
CA TYR A 111 -16.66 -32.07 -19.63
C TYR A 111 -15.52 -32.61 -20.49
N PHE A 112 -14.62 -33.40 -19.90
CA PHE A 112 -13.45 -33.93 -20.59
C PHE A 112 -13.12 -35.33 -20.10
N ASN A 113 -12.40 -36.07 -20.94
CA ASN A 113 -12.00 -37.45 -20.70
C ASN A 113 -10.49 -37.60 -20.50
N THR A 114 -9.69 -36.66 -21.03
CA THR A 114 -8.24 -36.68 -20.83
C THR A 114 -7.67 -35.29 -20.55
N VAL A 115 -6.60 -35.28 -19.75
CA VAL A 115 -5.71 -34.14 -19.58
C VAL A 115 -4.29 -34.61 -19.87
N ASN A 116 -3.57 -33.94 -20.76
CA ASN A 116 -2.24 -34.31 -21.24
C ASN A 116 -2.17 -35.78 -21.70
N GLY A 117 -3.21 -36.23 -22.39
CA GLY A 117 -3.34 -37.61 -22.89
C GLY A 117 -3.70 -38.66 -21.83
N GLN A 118 -3.68 -38.31 -20.54
CA GLN A 118 -4.02 -39.23 -19.44
C GLN A 118 -5.51 -39.19 -19.14
N ALA A 119 -6.12 -40.35 -18.91
CA ALA A 119 -7.55 -40.47 -18.58
C ALA A 119 -7.90 -39.69 -17.30
N ARG A 120 -8.88 -38.81 -17.40
CA ARG A 120 -9.42 -37.95 -16.34
C ARG A 120 -10.91 -37.77 -16.60
N GLY A 121 -11.78 -38.31 -15.75
CA GLY A 121 -13.23 -38.12 -15.90
C GLY A 121 -13.68 -36.80 -15.31
N SER A 122 -13.67 -35.73 -16.11
CA SER A 122 -14.14 -34.36 -15.79
C SER A 122 -13.49 -33.65 -14.59
N GLY A 123 -12.43 -34.22 -14.02
CA GLY A 123 -11.69 -33.68 -12.89
C GLY A 123 -10.20 -33.97 -13.00
N ALA A 124 -9.35 -32.99 -12.71
CA ALA A 124 -7.91 -33.17 -12.65
C ALA A 124 -7.28 -32.17 -11.68
N LEU A 125 -6.15 -32.55 -11.10
CA LEU A 125 -5.32 -31.68 -10.26
C LEU A 125 -3.97 -31.48 -10.92
N LEU A 126 -3.61 -30.23 -11.19
CA LEU A 126 -2.35 -29.83 -11.81
C LEU A 126 -1.54 -29.03 -10.78
N SER A 127 -0.22 -29.11 -10.87
CA SER A 127 0.64 -28.11 -10.24
C SER A 127 0.37 -26.71 -10.80
N GLN A 128 0.87 -25.68 -10.13
CA GLN A 128 0.79 -24.31 -10.64
C GLN A 128 1.41 -24.17 -12.04
N ASP A 129 2.45 -24.94 -12.37
CA ASP A 129 3.07 -24.95 -13.69
C ASP A 129 2.39 -25.89 -14.70
N GLY A 130 1.20 -26.39 -14.40
CA GLY A 130 0.40 -27.18 -15.34
C GLY A 130 0.81 -28.63 -15.46
N VAL A 131 1.83 -29.08 -14.70
CA VAL A 131 2.20 -30.50 -14.63
C VAL A 131 1.06 -31.28 -13.97
N LEU A 132 0.58 -32.31 -14.65
CA LEU A 132 -0.53 -33.14 -14.19
C LEU A 132 -0.12 -34.02 -13.00
N GLY A 133 -0.86 -33.93 -11.90
CA GLY A 133 -0.69 -34.80 -10.74
C GLY A 133 -1.19 -36.23 -10.99
N SER A 134 -0.69 -37.19 -10.20
CA SER A 134 -1.10 -38.59 -10.26
C SER A 134 -2.49 -38.82 -9.65
N GLY A 135 -3.30 -39.66 -10.29
CA GLY A 135 -4.45 -40.34 -9.67
C GLY A 135 -5.75 -39.54 -9.55
N PHE A 136 -5.71 -38.23 -9.28
CA PHE A 136 -6.94 -37.46 -9.05
C PHE A 136 -7.82 -37.36 -10.30
N ASN A 137 -9.04 -37.85 -10.22
CA ASN A 137 -10.09 -37.63 -11.23
C ASN A 137 -11.49 -37.95 -10.68
N PHE A 138 -12.53 -37.28 -11.19
CA PHE A 138 -13.89 -37.43 -10.65
C PHE A 138 -14.64 -38.68 -11.16
N GLN A 139 -14.24 -39.26 -12.29
CA GLN A 139 -14.95 -40.37 -12.94
C GLN A 139 -16.46 -40.12 -13.12
N SER A 140 -16.83 -38.87 -13.41
CA SER A 140 -18.23 -38.52 -13.60
C SER A 140 -18.74 -39.05 -14.96
N ASN A 141 -20.01 -39.42 -15.02
CA ASN A 141 -20.64 -39.88 -16.26
C ASN A 141 -21.09 -38.72 -17.19
N GLN A 142 -21.15 -37.49 -16.68
CA GLN A 142 -21.43 -36.25 -17.41
C GLN A 142 -20.56 -35.11 -16.87
N SER A 143 -20.82 -33.87 -17.28
CA SER A 143 -20.01 -32.72 -16.90
C SER A 143 -20.09 -32.38 -15.40
N VAL A 144 -18.96 -31.93 -14.88
CA VAL A 144 -18.85 -31.21 -13.61
C VAL A 144 -18.73 -29.72 -13.95
N GLU A 145 -19.80 -28.95 -13.73
CA GLU A 145 -19.85 -27.53 -14.09
C GLU A 145 -19.12 -26.65 -13.06
N VAL A 146 -19.15 -27.04 -11.78
CA VAL A 146 -18.55 -26.30 -10.67
C VAL A 146 -17.86 -27.26 -9.70
N ALA A 147 -16.69 -26.87 -9.20
CA ALA A 147 -15.95 -27.60 -8.18
C ALA A 147 -15.35 -26.60 -7.19
N VAL A 148 -15.84 -26.58 -5.96
CA VAL A 148 -15.48 -25.58 -4.94
C VAL A 148 -14.62 -26.24 -3.86
N PRO A 149 -13.33 -25.88 -3.77
CA PRO A 149 -12.48 -26.32 -2.66
C PRO A 149 -13.01 -25.80 -1.32
N GLN A 150 -12.92 -26.65 -0.29
CA GLN A 150 -13.27 -26.34 1.08
C GLN A 150 -12.01 -26.20 1.94
N ALA A 151 -12.14 -25.54 3.10
CA ALA A 151 -11.03 -25.31 4.02
C ALA A 151 -10.45 -26.62 4.60
N ASP A 152 -11.23 -27.69 4.65
CA ASP A 152 -10.81 -29.02 5.09
C ASP A 152 -10.11 -29.84 3.98
N GLY A 153 -9.88 -29.25 2.81
CA GLY A 153 -9.28 -29.90 1.64
C GLY A 153 -10.29 -30.69 0.80
N GLY A 154 -11.53 -30.84 1.25
CA GLY A 154 -12.62 -31.41 0.45
C GLY A 154 -13.02 -30.51 -0.72
N ILE A 155 -13.82 -31.07 -1.63
CA ILE A 155 -14.31 -30.39 -2.83
C ILE A 155 -15.79 -30.70 -2.99
N ILE A 156 -16.63 -29.67 -3.00
CA ILE A 156 -18.03 -29.81 -3.44
C ILE A 156 -18.07 -29.73 -4.96
N VAL A 157 -18.67 -30.71 -5.60
CA VAL A 157 -18.84 -30.75 -7.05
C VAL A 157 -20.32 -30.67 -7.42
N GLY A 158 -20.64 -29.88 -8.44
CA GLY A 158 -21.96 -29.75 -9.02
C GLY A 158 -21.92 -29.84 -10.54
N GLY A 159 -22.96 -30.40 -11.16
CA GLY A 159 -23.04 -30.48 -12.62
C GLY A 159 -24.18 -31.35 -13.11
N PHE A 160 -24.04 -31.90 -14.32
CA PHE A 160 -25.04 -32.73 -14.99
C PHE A 160 -24.90 -34.24 -14.70
N PHE A 161 -23.93 -34.62 -13.88
CA PHE A 161 -23.65 -36.01 -13.55
C PHE A 161 -24.75 -36.62 -12.67
N THR A 162 -24.94 -37.92 -12.82
CA THR A 162 -25.78 -38.75 -11.93
C THR A 162 -24.96 -39.86 -11.27
N GLN A 163 -23.70 -40.01 -11.68
CA GLN A 163 -22.73 -40.91 -11.08
C GLN A 163 -21.38 -40.21 -10.91
N LEU A 164 -20.73 -40.46 -9.78
CA LEU A 164 -19.38 -40.00 -9.47
C LEU A 164 -18.61 -41.18 -8.85
N MET A 165 -17.40 -41.47 -9.35
CA MET A 165 -16.57 -42.57 -8.85
C MET A 165 -17.31 -43.92 -8.71
N GLY A 166 -18.21 -44.21 -9.67
CA GLY A 166 -19.00 -45.44 -9.71
C GLY A 166 -20.23 -45.48 -8.80
N ALA A 167 -20.46 -44.48 -7.94
CA ALA A 167 -21.64 -44.40 -7.08
C ALA A 167 -22.69 -43.44 -7.67
N THR A 168 -23.98 -43.72 -7.41
CA THR A 168 -25.07 -42.79 -7.74
C THR A 168 -24.99 -41.55 -6.87
N ARG A 169 -24.81 -40.40 -7.52
CA ARG A 169 -24.79 -39.06 -6.92
C ARG A 169 -25.42 -38.10 -7.91
N ASN A 170 -26.65 -37.70 -7.64
CA ASN A 170 -27.42 -36.88 -8.56
C ASN A 170 -27.04 -35.41 -8.41
N TYR A 171 -26.32 -34.91 -9.42
CA TYR A 171 -25.99 -33.51 -9.71
C TYR A 171 -25.12 -32.77 -8.68
N ILE A 172 -24.93 -33.34 -7.49
CA ILE A 172 -24.07 -32.82 -6.44
C ILE A 172 -23.42 -33.95 -5.65
N ALA A 173 -22.16 -33.76 -5.29
CA ALA A 173 -21.41 -34.66 -4.44
C ALA A 173 -20.29 -33.91 -3.73
N ARG A 174 -19.65 -34.58 -2.77
CA ARG A 174 -18.43 -34.12 -2.12
C ARG A 174 -17.32 -35.15 -2.33
N VAL A 175 -16.12 -34.66 -2.61
CA VAL A 175 -14.88 -35.44 -2.66
C VAL A 175 -14.03 -35.01 -1.47
N ASN A 176 -13.52 -35.95 -0.69
CA ASN A 176 -12.69 -35.68 0.48
C ASN A 176 -11.28 -35.19 0.07
N ALA A 177 -10.52 -34.69 1.04
CA ALA A 177 -9.13 -34.24 0.81
C ALA A 177 -8.21 -35.34 0.22
N GLY A 178 -8.51 -36.61 0.48
CA GLY A 178 -7.80 -37.75 -0.12
C GLY A 178 -8.15 -38.03 -1.60
N GLY A 179 -9.10 -37.30 -2.18
CA GLY A 179 -9.58 -37.52 -3.54
C GLY A 179 -10.60 -38.65 -3.68
N GLU A 180 -11.15 -39.13 -2.57
CA GLU A 180 -12.18 -40.19 -2.52
C GLU A 180 -13.58 -39.59 -2.39
N LEU A 181 -14.60 -40.29 -2.89
CA LEU A 181 -15.99 -39.90 -2.72
C LEU A 181 -16.38 -39.86 -1.24
N ASP A 182 -16.98 -38.76 -0.80
CA ASP A 182 -17.66 -38.70 0.49
C ASP A 182 -18.99 -39.48 0.40
N THR A 183 -19.02 -40.64 1.07
CA THR A 183 -20.18 -41.53 1.04
C THR A 183 -21.34 -41.05 1.90
N VAL A 184 -21.08 -40.16 2.87
CA VAL A 184 -22.10 -39.57 3.76
C VAL A 184 -22.82 -38.42 3.05
N PHE A 185 -22.08 -37.60 2.30
CA PHE A 185 -22.64 -36.48 1.56
C PHE A 185 -23.47 -36.94 0.34
N ASN A 186 -24.80 -36.98 0.49
CA ASN A 186 -25.73 -37.31 -0.59
C ASN A 186 -27.03 -36.49 -0.54
N PRO A 187 -27.02 -35.22 -1.00
CA PRO A 187 -28.20 -34.36 -1.00
C PRO A 187 -29.30 -34.80 -1.97
N ASP A 188 -28.96 -35.53 -3.03
CA ASP A 188 -29.87 -36.07 -4.04
C ASP A 188 -30.79 -35.00 -4.67
N ALA A 189 -30.18 -34.04 -5.38
CA ALA A 189 -30.93 -33.09 -6.18
C ALA A 189 -31.61 -33.80 -7.37
N ASN A 190 -32.76 -33.32 -7.82
CA ASN A 190 -33.47 -33.95 -8.95
C ASN A 190 -33.13 -33.37 -10.34
N ASP A 191 -32.31 -32.32 -10.42
CA ASP A 191 -31.81 -31.72 -11.65
C ASP A 191 -30.49 -30.98 -11.36
N VAL A 192 -29.84 -30.46 -12.40
CA VAL A 192 -28.49 -29.88 -12.37
C VAL A 192 -28.31 -28.82 -11.27
N VAL A 193 -27.25 -28.99 -10.47
CA VAL A 193 -26.68 -27.95 -9.61
C VAL A 193 -25.58 -27.23 -10.40
N ARG A 194 -25.75 -25.93 -10.61
CA ARG A 194 -24.90 -25.13 -11.52
C ARG A 194 -23.84 -24.32 -10.81
N THR A 195 -24.14 -23.89 -9.59
CA THR A 195 -23.26 -23.06 -8.77
C THR A 195 -23.35 -23.49 -7.32
N VAL A 196 -22.24 -23.34 -6.61
CA VAL A 196 -22.08 -23.70 -5.21
C VAL A 196 -21.29 -22.58 -4.54
N ALA A 197 -21.67 -22.22 -3.34
CA ALA A 197 -20.84 -21.41 -2.45
C ALA A 197 -20.81 -22.04 -1.06
N VAL A 198 -19.66 -21.92 -0.40
CA VAL A 198 -19.45 -22.46 0.94
C VAL A 198 -19.23 -21.27 1.87
N THR A 199 -20.03 -21.21 2.93
CA THR A 199 -19.89 -20.16 3.95
C THR A 199 -18.70 -20.46 4.87
N PRO A 200 -18.15 -19.47 5.59
CA PRO A 200 -17.07 -19.70 6.55
C PRO A 200 -17.39 -20.76 7.63
N GLU A 201 -18.67 -20.94 7.97
CA GLU A 201 -19.17 -21.92 8.95
C GLU A 201 -19.34 -23.33 8.34
N GLY A 202 -19.04 -23.50 7.05
CA GLY A 202 -19.13 -24.79 6.36
C GLY A 202 -20.52 -25.16 5.86
N LYS A 203 -21.50 -24.23 5.88
CA LYS A 203 -22.77 -24.42 5.18
C LYS A 203 -22.56 -24.29 3.69
N ILE A 204 -23.35 -25.02 2.91
CA ILE A 204 -23.19 -25.10 1.45
C ILE A 204 -24.47 -24.57 0.81
N ILE A 205 -24.39 -23.46 0.08
CA ILE A 205 -25.52 -22.92 -0.67
C ILE A 205 -25.38 -23.37 -2.11
N ILE A 206 -26.45 -23.96 -2.64
CA ILE A 206 -26.49 -24.54 -3.97
C ILE A 206 -27.57 -23.86 -4.79
N ALA A 207 -27.30 -23.65 -6.08
CA ALA A 207 -28.30 -23.11 -6.99
C ALA A 207 -28.19 -23.75 -8.38
N GLY A 208 -29.33 -23.86 -9.07
CA GLY A 208 -29.39 -24.55 -10.35
C GLY A 208 -30.81 -24.71 -10.89
N SER A 209 -31.07 -25.87 -11.50
CA SER A 209 -32.37 -26.19 -12.12
C SER A 209 -33.25 -27.15 -11.30
N PHE A 210 -32.78 -27.64 -10.15
CA PHE A 210 -33.54 -28.57 -9.33
C PHE A 210 -34.84 -27.95 -8.78
N THR A 211 -35.80 -28.83 -8.51
CA THR A 211 -37.07 -28.51 -7.84
C THR A 211 -37.25 -29.27 -6.52
N THR A 212 -36.40 -30.27 -6.27
CA THR A 212 -36.33 -31.00 -4.99
C THR A 212 -34.89 -31.33 -4.61
N ILE A 213 -34.66 -31.49 -3.30
CA ILE A 213 -33.44 -32.01 -2.67
C ILE A 213 -33.87 -33.13 -1.73
N GLY A 214 -33.39 -34.37 -1.93
CA GLY A 214 -33.77 -35.52 -1.11
C GLY A 214 -35.28 -35.78 -1.10
N GLY A 215 -35.97 -35.46 -2.19
CA GLY A 215 -37.44 -35.53 -2.31
C GLY A 215 -38.21 -34.34 -1.72
N THR A 216 -37.57 -33.48 -0.91
CA THR A 216 -38.19 -32.28 -0.33
C THR A 216 -38.23 -31.14 -1.34
N SER A 217 -39.37 -30.44 -1.44
CA SER A 217 -39.52 -29.32 -2.38
C SER A 217 -38.63 -28.14 -1.99
N LYS A 218 -37.64 -27.86 -2.84
CA LYS A 218 -36.76 -26.68 -2.78
C LYS A 218 -36.45 -26.31 -4.22
N THR A 219 -36.92 -25.14 -4.66
CA THR A 219 -36.85 -24.76 -6.07
C THR A 219 -35.68 -23.82 -6.32
N ARG A 220 -34.74 -24.31 -7.16
CA ARG A 220 -33.64 -23.56 -7.79
C ARG A 220 -32.53 -23.07 -6.86
N ILE A 221 -32.78 -22.94 -5.56
CA ILE A 221 -31.78 -22.61 -4.53
C ILE A 221 -32.09 -23.37 -3.23
N ALA A 222 -31.05 -23.82 -2.54
CA ALA A 222 -31.15 -24.48 -1.24
C ALA A 222 -29.86 -24.26 -0.43
N ARG A 223 -29.93 -24.46 0.88
CA ARG A 223 -28.76 -24.56 1.75
C ARG A 223 -28.67 -25.96 2.33
N LEU A 224 -27.46 -26.48 2.40
CA LEU A 224 -27.12 -27.78 2.96
C LEU A 224 -26.20 -27.59 4.17
N ASN A 225 -26.29 -28.52 5.10
CA ASN A 225 -25.32 -28.70 6.16
C ASN A 225 -24.02 -29.31 5.61
N ALA A 226 -22.96 -29.30 6.42
CA ALA A 226 -21.65 -29.83 6.01
C ALA A 226 -21.70 -31.32 5.63
N ASP A 227 -22.62 -32.09 6.22
CA ASP A 227 -22.87 -33.51 5.93
C ASP A 227 -23.75 -33.74 4.69
N GLY A 228 -24.23 -32.67 4.03
CA GLY A 228 -25.08 -32.74 2.85
C GLY A 228 -26.58 -32.85 3.14
N SER A 229 -26.99 -32.94 4.40
CA SER A 229 -28.40 -32.85 4.77
C SER A 229 -28.97 -31.46 4.46
N LEU A 230 -30.25 -31.41 4.09
CA LEU A 230 -30.94 -30.16 3.77
C LEU A 230 -31.09 -29.30 5.04
N ASP A 231 -30.77 -28.01 4.94
CA ASP A 231 -31.11 -27.03 5.97
C ASP A 231 -32.49 -26.43 5.68
N ASP A 232 -33.52 -26.98 6.32
CA ASP A 232 -34.90 -26.57 6.09
C ASP A 232 -35.22 -25.15 6.56
N SER A 233 -34.38 -24.56 7.43
CA SER A 233 -34.55 -23.17 7.89
C SER A 233 -34.27 -22.15 6.78
N PHE A 234 -33.62 -22.57 5.69
CA PHE A 234 -33.34 -21.70 4.56
C PHE A 234 -34.57 -21.52 3.67
N LEU A 235 -35.00 -20.27 3.52
CA LEU A 235 -36.26 -19.85 2.89
C LEU A 235 -36.16 -19.57 1.38
N GLY A 236 -34.95 -19.67 0.80
CA GLY A 236 -34.70 -19.28 -0.58
C GLY A 236 -35.53 -20.09 -1.59
N THR A 237 -36.14 -19.39 -2.54
CA THR A 237 -36.87 -19.98 -3.66
C THR A 237 -36.86 -19.05 -4.87
N ALA A 238 -36.68 -19.61 -6.07
CA ALA A 238 -36.83 -18.88 -7.34
C ALA A 238 -37.67 -19.67 -8.35
N ASN A 239 -38.32 -18.96 -9.27
CA ASN A 239 -39.16 -19.59 -10.29
C ASN A 239 -38.40 -20.06 -11.55
N GLY A 240 -37.13 -19.70 -11.69
CA GLY A 240 -36.27 -20.05 -12.83
C GLY A 240 -34.85 -20.38 -12.37
N SER A 241 -34.06 -20.96 -13.28
CA SER A 241 -32.71 -21.43 -12.94
C SER A 241 -31.80 -20.31 -12.47
N ALA A 242 -31.07 -20.59 -11.39
CA ALA A 242 -29.99 -19.76 -10.91
C ALA A 242 -28.65 -20.28 -11.45
N TYR A 243 -27.80 -19.36 -11.88
CA TYR A 243 -26.55 -19.63 -12.58
C TYR A 243 -25.33 -19.14 -11.80
N ALA A 244 -25.42 -18.01 -11.11
CA ALA A 244 -24.30 -17.41 -10.39
C ALA A 244 -24.70 -17.10 -8.94
N LEU A 245 -23.73 -17.25 -8.03
CA LEU A 245 -23.91 -17.01 -6.61
C LEU A 245 -22.67 -16.30 -6.04
N LEU A 246 -22.87 -15.24 -5.27
CA LEU A 246 -21.82 -14.60 -4.48
C LEU A 246 -22.27 -14.43 -3.03
N LEU A 247 -21.34 -14.67 -2.10
CA LEU A 247 -21.52 -14.30 -0.70
C LEU A 247 -21.00 -12.88 -0.51
N GLN A 248 -21.75 -12.09 0.26
CA GLN A 248 -21.33 -10.75 0.67
C GLN A 248 -20.79 -10.79 2.10
N PRO A 249 -19.95 -9.80 2.48
CA PRO A 249 -19.36 -9.72 3.83
C PRO A 249 -20.33 -9.73 4.99
N ASP A 250 -21.55 -9.23 4.78
CA ASP A 250 -22.63 -9.19 5.77
C ASP A 250 -23.44 -10.49 5.82
N GLY A 251 -22.99 -11.54 5.12
CA GLY A 251 -23.64 -12.84 5.01
C GLY A 251 -24.81 -12.87 4.03
N LYS A 252 -25.16 -11.75 3.38
CA LYS A 252 -26.16 -11.76 2.31
C LYS A 252 -25.66 -12.51 1.09
N ILE A 253 -26.60 -12.96 0.27
CA ILE A 253 -26.34 -13.82 -0.89
C ILE A 253 -26.86 -13.11 -2.14
N LEU A 254 -25.99 -12.88 -3.11
CA LEU A 254 -26.41 -12.42 -4.45
C LEU A 254 -26.65 -13.63 -5.34
N LEU A 255 -27.79 -13.62 -6.03
CA LEU A 255 -28.24 -14.68 -6.92
C LEU A 255 -28.46 -14.12 -8.33
N GLY A 256 -27.70 -14.62 -9.30
CA GLY A 256 -27.84 -14.29 -10.73
C GLY A 256 -28.39 -15.49 -11.51
N GLY A 257 -29.34 -15.27 -12.43
CA GLY A 257 -30.04 -16.38 -13.07
C GLY A 257 -30.90 -16.01 -14.28
N ASN A 258 -31.77 -16.94 -14.68
CA ASN A 258 -32.88 -16.73 -15.62
C ASN A 258 -34.25 -16.86 -14.90
N PHE A 259 -34.34 -16.32 -13.69
CA PHE A 259 -35.59 -16.24 -12.93
C PHE A 259 -36.24 -14.87 -13.13
N THR A 260 -37.54 -14.80 -12.88
CA THR A 260 -38.33 -13.56 -12.90
C THR A 260 -39.01 -13.28 -11.56
N SER A 261 -38.99 -14.24 -10.62
CA SER A 261 -39.41 -14.03 -9.24
C SER A 261 -38.56 -14.83 -8.25
N VAL A 262 -38.43 -14.27 -7.05
CA VAL A 262 -37.73 -14.85 -5.89
C VAL A 262 -38.58 -14.61 -4.66
N GLY A 263 -38.82 -15.65 -3.85
CA GLY A 263 -39.71 -15.55 -2.69
C GLY A 263 -41.15 -15.09 -3.04
N GLY A 264 -41.61 -15.37 -4.27
CA GLY A 264 -42.91 -14.91 -4.78
C GLY A 264 -42.96 -13.44 -5.24
N VAL A 265 -41.87 -12.68 -5.09
CA VAL A 265 -41.78 -11.27 -5.50
C VAL A 265 -41.04 -11.16 -6.83
N THR A 266 -41.51 -10.27 -7.71
CA THR A 266 -40.84 -10.00 -9.00
C THR A 266 -39.40 -9.55 -8.80
N ARG A 267 -38.47 -10.33 -9.34
CA ARG A 267 -37.03 -10.10 -9.35
C ARG A 267 -36.47 -10.65 -10.65
N GLN A 268 -36.06 -9.77 -11.54
CA GLN A 268 -35.66 -10.15 -12.89
C GLN A 268 -34.14 -10.38 -12.91
N GLN A 269 -33.76 -11.67 -13.01
CA GLN A 269 -32.40 -12.21 -13.19
C GLN A 269 -31.35 -11.89 -12.12
N LEU A 270 -31.57 -10.93 -11.23
CA LEU A 270 -30.73 -10.64 -10.07
C LEU A 270 -31.59 -10.41 -8.83
N ALA A 271 -31.21 -11.05 -7.73
CA ALA A 271 -31.81 -10.86 -6.41
C ALA A 271 -30.73 -10.91 -5.34
N ARG A 272 -30.97 -10.21 -4.22
CA ARG A 272 -30.20 -10.36 -2.99
C ARG A 272 -31.06 -11.04 -1.94
N LEU A 273 -30.51 -12.01 -1.24
CA LEU A 273 -31.15 -12.73 -0.14
C LEU A 273 -30.45 -12.39 1.17
N ASN A 274 -31.21 -12.42 2.26
CA ASN A 274 -30.66 -12.41 3.61
C ASN A 274 -29.97 -13.75 3.93
N THR A 275 -29.28 -13.81 5.07
CA THR A 275 -28.58 -15.00 5.54
C THR A 275 -29.50 -16.21 5.71
N ASP A 276 -30.78 -16.01 6.01
CA ASP A 276 -31.80 -17.08 6.13
C ASP A 276 -32.42 -17.48 4.77
N GLY A 277 -32.00 -16.85 3.67
CA GLY A 277 -32.52 -17.09 2.32
C GLY A 277 -33.81 -16.33 1.99
N SER A 278 -34.38 -15.56 2.92
CA SER A 278 -35.47 -14.63 2.60
C SER A 278 -35.00 -13.55 1.62
N LEU A 279 -35.91 -13.03 0.80
CA LEU A 279 -35.58 -11.96 -0.15
C LEU A 279 -35.24 -10.66 0.60
N ASP A 280 -34.10 -10.04 0.30
CA ASP A 280 -33.80 -8.68 0.75
C ASP A 280 -34.59 -7.67 -0.11
N THR A 281 -35.66 -7.13 0.48
CA THR A 281 -36.53 -6.16 -0.20
C THR A 281 -35.91 -4.77 -0.31
N SER A 282 -34.83 -4.47 0.43
CA SER A 282 -34.12 -3.18 0.34
C SER A 282 -33.24 -3.07 -0.91
N PHE A 283 -32.75 -4.20 -1.42
CA PHE A 283 -32.09 -4.24 -2.72
C PHE A 283 -33.16 -4.01 -3.81
N PRO A 284 -33.00 -3.08 -4.76
CA PRO A 284 -33.99 -2.83 -5.80
C PRO A 284 -34.07 -3.98 -6.78
N ASN A 285 -35.17 -4.10 -7.53
CA ASN A 285 -35.24 -5.00 -8.68
C ASN A 285 -34.43 -4.40 -9.83
N PRO A 286 -33.30 -5.01 -10.25
CA PRO A 286 -32.49 -4.41 -11.30
C PRO A 286 -33.12 -4.55 -12.70
N ALA A 287 -34.23 -5.30 -12.83
CA ALA A 287 -35.05 -5.35 -14.04
C ALA A 287 -34.25 -5.65 -15.32
N LEU A 288 -33.39 -6.66 -15.27
CA LEU A 288 -32.64 -7.10 -16.45
C LEU A 288 -33.59 -7.77 -17.45
N ASN A 289 -33.17 -7.84 -18.71
CA ASN A 289 -33.92 -8.50 -19.79
C ASN A 289 -33.24 -9.77 -20.32
N GLY A 290 -32.19 -10.24 -19.64
CA GLY A 290 -31.44 -11.42 -20.02
C GLY A 290 -30.66 -12.00 -18.85
N LEU A 291 -30.32 -13.28 -18.96
CA LEU A 291 -29.74 -14.03 -17.84
C LEU A 291 -28.32 -13.59 -17.48
N ILE A 292 -27.97 -13.76 -16.21
CA ILE A 292 -26.62 -13.53 -15.67
C ILE A 292 -25.85 -14.87 -15.65
N ASN A 293 -24.64 -14.91 -16.20
CA ASN A 293 -23.75 -16.07 -16.18
C ASN A 293 -22.65 -15.97 -15.13
N SER A 294 -22.23 -14.76 -14.78
CA SER A 294 -21.07 -14.54 -13.91
C SER A 294 -21.26 -13.26 -13.11
N MET A 295 -20.76 -13.28 -11.88
CA MET A 295 -20.70 -12.10 -11.03
C MET A 295 -19.34 -12.08 -10.31
N VAL A 296 -18.83 -10.89 -10.02
CA VAL A 296 -17.68 -10.67 -9.12
C VAL A 296 -17.95 -9.50 -8.18
N LEU A 297 -17.40 -9.55 -6.97
CA LEU A 297 -17.61 -8.56 -5.92
C LEU A 297 -16.32 -7.77 -5.68
N GLN A 298 -16.43 -6.44 -5.66
CA GLN A 298 -15.36 -5.53 -5.31
C GLN A 298 -15.38 -5.21 -3.82
N ALA A 299 -14.25 -4.82 -3.25
CA ALA A 299 -14.08 -4.59 -1.81
C ALA A 299 -14.89 -3.39 -1.29
N ASN A 300 -15.16 -2.40 -2.17
CA ASN A 300 -16.10 -1.31 -1.89
C ASN A 300 -17.59 -1.72 -1.97
N GLY A 301 -17.89 -3.00 -2.20
CA GLY A 301 -19.23 -3.55 -2.28
C GLY A 301 -19.91 -3.43 -3.65
N LYS A 302 -19.27 -2.81 -4.66
CA LYS A 302 -19.78 -2.79 -6.03
C LYS A 302 -19.78 -4.20 -6.63
N ILE A 303 -20.76 -4.48 -7.49
CA ILE A 303 -21.02 -5.80 -8.06
C ILE A 303 -20.88 -5.69 -9.58
N ILE A 304 -20.02 -6.50 -10.19
CA ILE A 304 -19.92 -6.56 -11.66
C ILE A 304 -20.63 -7.83 -12.14
N ILE A 305 -21.51 -7.66 -13.12
CA ILE A 305 -22.36 -8.72 -13.67
C ILE A 305 -22.10 -8.92 -15.16
N GLY A 306 -22.01 -10.18 -15.59
CA GLY A 306 -21.78 -10.58 -16.98
C GLY A 306 -22.82 -11.60 -17.42
N GLY A 307 -23.39 -11.45 -18.63
CA GLY A 307 -24.49 -12.30 -19.07
C GLY A 307 -24.98 -12.05 -20.48
N GLN A 308 -26.30 -12.21 -20.67
CA GLN A 308 -27.03 -12.10 -21.93
C GLN A 308 -28.07 -10.95 -21.93
N PHE A 309 -27.94 -9.99 -21.02
CA PHE A 309 -28.83 -8.81 -20.94
C PHE A 309 -28.35 -7.70 -21.90
N THR A 310 -29.28 -6.85 -22.33
CA THR A 310 -29.03 -5.60 -23.07
C THR A 310 -29.53 -4.36 -22.33
N SER A 311 -30.21 -4.53 -21.19
CA SER A 311 -30.64 -3.43 -20.34
C SER A 311 -30.55 -3.78 -18.86
N VAL A 312 -30.30 -2.77 -18.03
CA VAL A 312 -30.33 -2.83 -16.56
C VAL A 312 -31.09 -1.59 -16.08
N GLN A 313 -32.11 -1.79 -15.25
CA GLN A 313 -32.95 -0.71 -14.69
C GLN A 313 -33.53 0.24 -15.77
N GLY A 314 -33.83 -0.31 -16.95
CA GLY A 314 -34.32 0.45 -18.11
C GLY A 314 -33.24 1.17 -18.92
N SER A 315 -32.00 1.25 -18.45
CA SER A 315 -30.88 1.83 -19.21
C SER A 315 -30.21 0.78 -20.12
N PRO A 316 -29.83 1.13 -21.37
CA PRO A 316 -29.05 0.25 -22.24
C PRO A 316 -27.71 -0.11 -21.59
N ARG A 317 -27.47 -1.41 -21.40
CA ARG A 317 -26.22 -1.97 -20.87
C ARG A 317 -26.03 -3.34 -21.48
N ASN A 318 -25.07 -3.46 -22.39
CA ASN A 318 -24.89 -4.69 -23.16
C ASN A 318 -23.91 -5.63 -22.45
N ARG A 319 -24.47 -6.74 -21.94
CA ARG A 319 -23.78 -7.99 -21.55
C ARG A 319 -22.83 -7.89 -20.36
N LEU A 320 -22.37 -6.69 -20.00
CA LEU A 320 -21.51 -6.39 -18.87
C LEU A 320 -21.95 -5.07 -18.23
N ALA A 321 -22.14 -5.07 -16.91
CA ALA A 321 -22.53 -3.89 -16.15
C ALA A 321 -21.96 -3.93 -14.73
N ARG A 322 -21.88 -2.77 -14.09
CA ARG A 322 -21.52 -2.64 -12.68
C ARG A 322 -22.68 -2.02 -11.92
N LEU A 323 -22.95 -2.55 -10.74
CA LEU A 323 -23.94 -2.05 -9.79
C LEU A 323 -23.22 -1.52 -8.56
N ASN A 324 -23.78 -0.49 -7.93
CA ASN A 324 -23.38 -0.07 -6.60
C ASN A 324 -23.78 -1.12 -5.54
N SER A 325 -23.27 -0.99 -4.33
CA SER A 325 -23.54 -1.92 -3.22
C SER A 325 -25.02 -1.97 -2.81
N ASP A 326 -25.75 -0.89 -3.07
CA ASP A 326 -27.20 -0.81 -2.89
C ASP A 326 -28.00 -1.44 -4.04
N GLY A 327 -27.35 -1.83 -5.13
CA GLY A 327 -27.95 -2.43 -6.32
C GLY A 327 -28.35 -1.44 -7.43
N SER A 328 -28.16 -0.13 -7.25
CA SER A 328 -28.35 0.86 -8.31
C SER A 328 -27.31 0.69 -9.43
N LEU A 329 -27.67 1.01 -10.67
CA LEU A 329 -26.74 0.94 -11.80
C LEU A 329 -25.62 1.99 -11.66
N ASP A 330 -24.35 1.56 -11.77
CA ASP A 330 -23.22 2.47 -11.92
C ASP A 330 -23.15 2.95 -13.37
N SER A 331 -23.60 4.19 -13.61
CA SER A 331 -23.67 4.75 -14.95
C SER A 331 -22.30 5.00 -15.59
N SER A 332 -21.22 5.11 -14.80
CA SER A 332 -19.89 5.42 -15.33
C SER A 332 -19.17 4.21 -15.92
N PHE A 333 -19.71 3.00 -15.76
CA PHE A 333 -19.13 1.76 -16.26
C PHE A 333 -20.01 1.17 -17.36
N ASP A 334 -19.60 1.37 -18.62
CA ASP A 334 -20.30 0.87 -19.81
C ASP A 334 -19.34 0.31 -20.88
N PRO A 335 -18.78 -0.90 -20.68
CA PRO A 335 -17.85 -1.48 -21.64
C PRO A 335 -18.49 -1.90 -22.98
N ASN A 336 -19.83 -2.01 -23.03
CA ASN A 336 -20.59 -2.36 -24.22
C ASN A 336 -20.05 -3.58 -25.00
N VAL A 337 -20.20 -4.78 -24.43
CA VAL A 337 -19.71 -6.03 -25.03
C VAL A 337 -20.72 -6.56 -26.06
N ASN A 338 -20.27 -6.90 -27.28
CA ASN A 338 -21.17 -7.18 -28.40
C ASN A 338 -21.84 -8.57 -28.38
N SER A 339 -21.46 -9.46 -27.47
CA SER A 339 -22.01 -10.81 -27.34
C SER A 339 -21.94 -11.31 -25.90
N ASN A 340 -22.37 -12.54 -25.67
CA ASN A 340 -22.51 -13.12 -24.34
C ASN A 340 -21.19 -13.12 -23.56
N VAL A 341 -21.25 -12.57 -22.35
CA VAL A 341 -20.22 -12.72 -21.33
C VAL A 341 -20.55 -13.94 -20.49
N HIS A 342 -19.61 -14.87 -20.40
CA HIS A 342 -19.78 -16.12 -19.67
C HIS A 342 -18.98 -16.16 -18.37
N SER A 343 -17.88 -15.44 -18.27
CA SER A 343 -16.96 -15.51 -17.14
C SER A 343 -16.34 -14.14 -16.83
N LEU A 344 -16.18 -13.86 -15.53
CA LEU A 344 -15.56 -12.65 -15.02
C LEU A 344 -14.56 -13.01 -13.92
N MET A 345 -13.42 -12.34 -13.85
CA MET A 345 -12.47 -12.49 -12.74
C MET A 345 -11.79 -11.15 -12.44
N LEU A 346 -11.78 -10.75 -11.17
CA LEU A 346 -11.03 -9.58 -10.72
C LEU A 346 -9.57 -9.95 -10.45
N GLN A 347 -8.65 -9.11 -10.93
CA GLN A 347 -7.22 -9.19 -10.62
C GLN A 347 -6.91 -8.44 -9.32
N LYS A 348 -5.71 -8.66 -8.75
CA LYS A 348 -5.27 -8.01 -7.50
C LYS A 348 -5.38 -6.48 -7.57
N ASP A 349 -5.00 -5.91 -8.70
CA ASP A 349 -5.02 -4.47 -9.00
C ASP A 349 -6.42 -3.93 -9.39
N GLY A 350 -7.45 -4.74 -9.26
CA GLY A 350 -8.83 -4.38 -9.57
C GLY A 350 -9.20 -4.46 -11.05
N ARG A 351 -8.27 -4.69 -11.98
CA ARG A 351 -8.61 -4.92 -13.39
C ARG A 351 -9.52 -6.14 -13.54
N LEU A 352 -10.37 -6.09 -14.56
CA LEU A 352 -11.38 -7.11 -14.80
C LEU A 352 -11.02 -7.95 -16.02
N LEU A 353 -10.85 -9.26 -15.83
CA LEU A 353 -10.83 -10.23 -16.93
C LEU A 353 -12.26 -10.59 -17.32
N VAL A 354 -12.53 -10.58 -18.62
CA VAL A 354 -13.83 -10.88 -19.21
C VAL A 354 -13.66 -12.00 -20.23
N GLY A 355 -14.44 -13.07 -20.12
CA GLY A 355 -14.45 -14.20 -21.05
C GLY A 355 -15.84 -14.50 -21.60
N GLY A 356 -15.94 -14.87 -22.87
CA GLY A 356 -17.22 -15.08 -23.56
C GLY A 356 -17.08 -15.47 -25.03
N VAL A 357 -18.12 -15.17 -25.83
CA VAL A 357 -18.16 -15.38 -27.31
C VAL A 357 -18.13 -14.05 -28.06
N PHE A 358 -17.73 -12.97 -27.41
CA PHE A 358 -17.69 -11.65 -28.03
C PHE A 358 -16.50 -11.50 -28.98
N SER A 359 -16.64 -10.58 -29.92
CA SER A 359 -15.58 -10.17 -30.85
C SER A 359 -15.22 -8.69 -30.72
N MET A 360 -16.00 -7.93 -29.95
CA MET A 360 -15.76 -6.52 -29.67
C MET A 360 -16.15 -6.16 -28.24
N VAL A 361 -15.37 -5.27 -27.64
CA VAL A 361 -15.72 -4.55 -26.41
C VAL A 361 -15.62 -3.06 -26.72
N GLY A 362 -16.75 -2.34 -26.66
CA GLY A 362 -16.84 -0.99 -27.20
C GLY A 362 -16.52 -0.99 -28.69
N SER A 363 -15.53 -0.21 -29.10
CA SER A 363 -15.01 -0.17 -30.48
C SER A 363 -13.77 -1.06 -30.70
N GLU A 364 -13.25 -1.70 -29.65
CA GLU A 364 -11.99 -2.44 -29.71
C GLU A 364 -12.22 -3.92 -30.05
N PRO A 365 -11.56 -4.45 -31.10
CA PRO A 365 -11.62 -5.88 -31.41
C PRO A 365 -11.01 -6.70 -30.28
N ARG A 366 -11.80 -7.59 -29.68
CA ARG A 366 -11.38 -8.53 -28.64
C ARG A 366 -12.15 -9.82 -28.81
N ASN A 367 -11.45 -10.89 -29.18
CA ASN A 367 -12.08 -12.19 -29.41
C ASN A 367 -12.05 -13.03 -28.13
N SER A 368 -13.24 -13.30 -27.60
CA SER A 368 -13.55 -14.21 -26.49
C SER A 368 -12.90 -13.93 -25.14
N ILE A 369 -11.91 -13.03 -25.08
CA ILE A 369 -11.20 -12.63 -23.88
C ILE A 369 -10.77 -11.15 -23.97
N ALA A 370 -10.97 -10.42 -22.88
CA ALA A 370 -10.54 -9.04 -22.73
C ALA A 370 -10.10 -8.79 -21.28
N ARG A 371 -9.26 -7.77 -21.09
CA ARG A 371 -9.00 -7.17 -19.79
C ARG A 371 -9.48 -5.73 -19.82
N LEU A 372 -10.22 -5.31 -18.82
CA LEU A 372 -10.71 -3.95 -18.68
C LEU A 372 -10.04 -3.26 -17.50
N THR A 373 -9.82 -1.96 -17.66
CA THR A 373 -9.48 -1.05 -16.57
C THR A 373 -10.64 -0.94 -15.59
N ASN A 374 -10.34 -0.48 -14.38
CA ASN A 374 -11.31 -0.31 -13.32
C ASN A 374 -10.95 0.92 -12.50
N ASP A 375 -11.79 1.28 -11.53
CA ASP A 375 -11.45 2.29 -10.52
C ASP A 375 -10.16 1.88 -9.78
N ALA A 376 -9.53 2.78 -9.03
CA ALA A 376 -8.34 2.41 -8.23
C ALA A 376 -8.66 1.29 -7.22
N ALA A 377 -7.72 0.36 -7.05
CA ALA A 377 -7.76 -0.72 -6.08
C ALA A 377 -6.89 -0.35 -4.87
N ASP A 378 -7.42 -0.54 -3.66
CA ASP A 378 -6.65 -0.37 -2.42
C ASP A 378 -6.37 -1.74 -1.80
N ASP A 379 -5.11 -1.99 -1.44
CA ASP A 379 -4.64 -3.21 -0.80
C ASP A 379 -3.51 -2.87 0.16
N GLN A 380 -3.81 -2.83 1.47
CA GLN A 380 -2.89 -2.39 2.51
C GLN A 380 -2.78 -3.45 3.59
N LEU A 381 -1.62 -4.11 3.65
CA LEU A 381 -1.25 -5.03 4.73
C LEU A 381 -0.28 -4.33 5.69
N ALA A 382 -0.63 -4.27 6.97
CA ALA A 382 0.15 -3.61 8.00
C ALA A 382 0.27 -4.47 9.27
N VAL A 383 1.47 -4.47 9.87
CA VAL A 383 1.67 -4.90 11.26
C VAL A 383 1.44 -3.67 12.13
N ILE A 384 0.31 -3.62 12.83
CA ILE A 384 -0.06 -2.48 13.67
C ILE A 384 0.76 -2.49 14.97
N SER A 385 0.97 -3.67 15.54
CA SER A 385 1.78 -3.88 16.74
C SER A 385 2.27 -5.32 16.79
N GLY A 386 2.98 -5.68 17.87
CA GLY A 386 3.34 -7.08 18.11
C GLY A 386 2.20 -8.06 18.28
N ASN A 387 1.01 -7.53 18.56
CA ASN A 387 -0.18 -8.30 18.86
C ASN A 387 -1.26 -8.13 17.80
N GLU A 388 -1.03 -7.32 16.76
CA GLU A 388 -2.06 -6.94 15.79
C GLU A 388 -1.54 -6.78 14.36
N ILE A 389 -2.26 -7.39 13.41
CA ILE A 389 -2.08 -7.23 11.97
C ILE A 389 -3.43 -6.80 11.37
N GLN A 390 -3.38 -5.92 10.36
CA GLN A 390 -4.54 -5.52 9.58
C GLN A 390 -4.28 -5.65 8.08
N TRP A 391 -5.29 -6.12 7.34
CA TRP A 391 -5.33 -6.16 5.89
C TRP A 391 -6.58 -5.43 5.38
N LEU A 392 -6.39 -4.18 4.99
CA LEU A 392 -7.44 -3.34 4.44
C LEU A 392 -7.50 -3.49 2.91
N ARG A 393 -8.71 -3.67 2.38
CA ARG A 393 -9.01 -3.78 0.96
C ARG A 393 -10.10 -2.77 0.62
N GLY A 394 -9.90 -1.99 -0.43
CA GLY A 394 -10.79 -0.91 -0.82
C GLY A 394 -10.86 -0.72 -2.33
N GLY A 395 -11.66 0.25 -2.75
CA GLY A 395 -11.84 0.55 -4.16
C GLY A 395 -12.27 -0.68 -4.98
N SER A 396 -11.63 -0.87 -6.13
CA SER A 396 -11.93 -1.95 -7.06
C SER A 396 -11.28 -3.29 -6.74
N SER A 397 -10.47 -3.38 -5.69
CA SER A 397 -9.85 -4.63 -5.22
C SER A 397 -10.87 -5.74 -5.12
N PRO A 398 -10.51 -7.00 -5.43
CA PRO A 398 -11.44 -8.11 -5.24
C PRO A 398 -11.78 -8.29 -3.78
N GLU A 399 -13.07 -8.52 -3.50
CA GLU A 399 -13.55 -8.92 -2.18
C GLU A 399 -13.18 -10.38 -1.91
N VAL A 400 -12.82 -10.66 -0.66
CA VAL A 400 -12.51 -12.02 -0.18
C VAL A 400 -13.50 -12.40 0.92
N ASN A 401 -14.01 -13.63 0.88
CA ASN A 401 -15.01 -14.07 1.86
C ASN A 401 -14.44 -14.37 3.26
N TRP A 402 -13.12 -14.60 3.33
CA TRP A 402 -12.35 -14.83 4.55
C TRP A 402 -10.86 -14.63 4.24
N THR A 403 -10.04 -14.49 5.27
CA THR A 403 -8.59 -14.37 5.13
C THR A 403 -7.84 -15.27 6.10
N GLU A 404 -6.64 -15.68 5.71
CA GLU A 404 -5.62 -16.27 6.57
C GLU A 404 -4.46 -15.29 6.71
N PHE A 405 -3.93 -15.18 7.94
CA PHE A 405 -2.67 -14.53 8.21
C PHE A 405 -1.60 -15.58 8.49
N GLU A 406 -0.43 -15.38 7.91
CA GLU A 406 0.72 -16.27 8.05
C GLU A 406 1.98 -15.44 8.33
N VAL A 407 2.93 -16.04 9.05
CA VAL A 407 4.25 -15.45 9.33
C VAL A 407 5.34 -16.29 8.71
N SER A 408 6.40 -15.64 8.24
CA SER A 408 7.61 -16.26 7.72
C SER A 408 8.83 -15.63 8.35
N MET A 409 9.78 -16.49 8.76
CA MET A 409 11.05 -16.11 9.38
C MET A 409 12.26 -16.32 8.45
N ASP A 410 12.02 -16.79 7.22
CA ASP A 410 13.06 -17.20 6.27
C ASP A 410 13.02 -16.41 4.95
N GLY A 411 12.45 -15.21 4.97
CA GLY A 411 12.34 -14.37 3.79
C GLY A 411 11.16 -14.72 2.87
N GLY A 412 10.16 -15.45 3.37
CA GLY A 412 8.92 -15.75 2.64
C GLY A 412 8.92 -17.09 1.91
N THR A 413 9.82 -18.01 2.24
CA THR A 413 9.87 -19.35 1.58
C THR A 413 9.07 -20.40 2.36
N GLN A 414 9.06 -20.31 3.69
CA GLN A 414 8.22 -21.12 4.57
C GLN A 414 7.24 -20.21 5.33
N TRP A 415 6.01 -20.68 5.43
CA TRP A 415 4.89 -19.94 6.00
C TRP A 415 4.26 -20.74 7.13
N VAL A 416 4.09 -20.10 8.29
CA VAL A 416 3.38 -20.64 9.44
C VAL A 416 2.05 -19.92 9.58
N LEU A 417 0.95 -20.68 9.58
CA LEU A 417 -0.39 -20.14 9.78
C LEU A 417 -0.53 -19.55 11.19
N LEU A 418 -0.87 -18.26 11.27
CA LEU A 418 -1.24 -17.60 12.51
C LEU A 418 -2.71 -17.88 12.82
N GLY A 419 -3.57 -17.78 11.82
CA GLY A 419 -5.00 -18.07 11.94
C GLY A 419 -5.84 -17.34 10.90
N LYS A 420 -7.17 -17.43 11.07
CA LYS A 420 -8.13 -16.69 10.24
C LYS A 420 -8.30 -15.27 10.79
N GLY A 421 -8.45 -14.30 9.89
CA GLY A 421 -8.75 -12.92 10.26
C GLY A 421 -10.19 -12.72 10.74
N GLU A 422 -10.36 -11.79 11.66
CA GLU A 422 -11.65 -11.21 12.04
C GLU A 422 -12.02 -10.09 11.05
N ARG A 423 -13.30 -10.01 10.66
CA ARG A 423 -13.78 -8.97 9.75
C ARG A 423 -13.81 -7.62 10.46
N ILE A 424 -13.30 -6.58 9.78
CA ILE A 424 -13.46 -5.18 10.18
C ILE A 424 -14.00 -4.34 9.02
N SER A 425 -14.33 -3.08 9.31
CA SER A 425 -14.68 -2.13 8.26
C SER A 425 -13.53 -1.99 7.28
N GLY A 426 -13.79 -2.25 5.99
CA GLY A 426 -12.79 -2.14 4.93
C GLY A 426 -11.75 -3.24 4.90
N GLY A 427 -11.88 -4.34 5.66
CA GLY A 427 -10.91 -5.43 5.56
C GLY A 427 -10.96 -6.44 6.70
N TRP A 428 -9.78 -6.88 7.11
CA TRP A 428 -9.59 -7.96 8.08
C TRP A 428 -8.51 -7.61 9.09
N GLN A 429 -8.64 -8.07 10.32
CA GLN A 429 -7.62 -7.93 11.35
C GLN A 429 -7.34 -9.26 12.02
N MET A 430 -6.21 -9.36 12.71
CA MET A 430 -5.97 -10.42 13.68
C MET A 430 -5.27 -9.81 14.89
N THR A 431 -5.87 -10.00 16.07
CA THR A 431 -5.38 -9.49 17.36
C THR A 431 -4.90 -10.65 18.24
N ASN A 432 -4.40 -10.34 19.45
CA ASN A 432 -3.88 -11.32 20.40
C ASN A 432 -2.74 -12.19 19.84
N LEU A 433 -1.97 -11.62 18.92
CA LEU A 433 -0.78 -12.27 18.39
C LEU A 433 0.38 -12.14 19.38
N ASN A 434 1.38 -13.01 19.22
CA ASN A 434 2.71 -12.83 19.78
C ASN A 434 3.69 -12.97 18.63
N LEU A 435 3.75 -11.94 17.79
CA LEU A 435 4.61 -11.98 16.62
C LEU A 435 6.10 -11.99 17.07
N PRO A 436 7.01 -12.55 16.28
CA PRO A 436 8.46 -12.37 16.44
C PRO A 436 8.92 -10.93 16.14
N ASP A 437 10.06 -10.49 16.66
CA ASP A 437 10.51 -9.10 16.48
C ASP A 437 10.82 -8.73 15.03
N GLY A 438 10.84 -9.66 14.09
CA GLY A 438 10.80 -9.33 12.67
C GLY A 438 10.51 -10.56 11.82
N GLY A 439 10.29 -10.33 10.54
CA GLY A 439 9.98 -11.36 9.56
C GLY A 439 9.11 -10.82 8.44
N TYR A 440 8.35 -11.70 7.81
CA TYR A 440 7.33 -11.34 6.84
C TYR A 440 5.97 -11.80 7.34
N ILE A 441 4.96 -10.98 7.12
CA ILE A 441 3.57 -11.38 7.23
C ILE A 441 2.96 -11.49 5.83
N ARG A 442 2.07 -12.45 5.65
CA ARG A 442 1.22 -12.59 4.48
C ARG A 442 -0.23 -12.63 4.92
N ALA A 443 -1.06 -11.84 4.25
CA ALA A 443 -2.50 -12.00 4.28
C ALA A 443 -2.95 -12.54 2.93
N ARG A 444 -3.80 -13.56 2.94
CA ARG A 444 -4.34 -14.14 1.71
C ARG A 444 -5.80 -14.53 1.86
N GLY A 445 -6.54 -14.54 0.74
CA GLY A 445 -7.94 -14.94 0.71
C GLY A 445 -8.35 -15.45 -0.67
N ILE A 446 -9.45 -16.18 -0.73
CA ILE A 446 -9.98 -16.72 -1.98
C ILE A 446 -10.91 -15.70 -2.63
N VAL A 447 -10.67 -15.43 -3.91
CA VAL A 447 -11.53 -14.66 -4.79
C VAL A 447 -12.26 -15.62 -5.72
N THR A 448 -13.58 -15.47 -5.83
CA THR A 448 -14.42 -16.30 -6.70
C THR A 448 -14.86 -15.52 -7.94
N GLY A 449 -14.96 -16.24 -9.06
CA GLY A 449 -15.43 -15.71 -10.34
C GLY A 449 -15.60 -16.85 -11.35
N GLY A 450 -15.33 -16.56 -12.62
CA GLY A 450 -15.53 -17.49 -13.72
C GLY A 450 -17.01 -17.75 -14.02
N ARG A 451 -17.26 -18.65 -14.98
CA ARG A 451 -18.63 -19.07 -15.29
C ARG A 451 -19.29 -19.69 -14.06
N PHE A 452 -20.47 -19.19 -13.71
CA PHE A 452 -21.28 -19.71 -12.60
C PHE A 452 -20.59 -19.69 -11.23
N SER A 453 -19.68 -18.74 -11.00
CA SER A 453 -18.82 -18.69 -9.80
C SER A 453 -17.93 -19.93 -9.65
N GLY A 454 -17.67 -20.65 -10.75
CA GLY A 454 -16.97 -21.93 -10.75
C GLY A 454 -15.45 -21.86 -10.86
N SER A 455 -14.85 -20.67 -10.76
CA SER A 455 -13.40 -20.48 -10.72
C SER A 455 -12.97 -19.67 -9.51
N SER A 456 -11.74 -19.88 -9.07
CA SER A 456 -11.16 -19.16 -7.93
C SER A 456 -9.64 -19.10 -7.97
N TRP A 457 -9.10 -18.14 -7.23
CA TRP A 457 -7.67 -17.98 -7.02
C TRP A 457 -7.38 -17.32 -5.67
N TRP A 458 -6.14 -17.46 -5.20
CA TRP A 458 -5.68 -16.81 -3.97
C TRP A 458 -5.13 -15.42 -4.28
N VAL A 459 -5.80 -14.38 -3.79
CA VAL A 459 -5.20 -13.06 -3.71
C VAL A 459 -4.41 -12.95 -2.42
N GLU A 460 -3.18 -12.45 -2.49
CA GLU A 460 -2.29 -12.33 -1.33
C GLU A 460 -1.53 -11.00 -1.33
N SER A 461 -1.24 -10.50 -0.13
CA SER A 461 -0.36 -9.37 0.13
C SER A 461 0.70 -9.75 1.14
N LEU A 462 1.88 -9.20 0.97
CA LEU A 462 3.09 -9.52 1.74
C LEU A 462 3.64 -8.22 2.32
N LYS A 463 4.00 -8.22 3.61
CA LYS A 463 4.68 -7.08 4.24
C LYS A 463 5.82 -7.61 5.12
N GLY A 464 7.04 -7.14 4.84
CA GLY A 464 8.17 -7.30 5.76
C GLY A 464 7.98 -6.37 6.96
N TYR A 465 8.33 -6.84 8.15
CA TYR A 465 8.23 -6.08 9.38
C TYR A 465 9.43 -6.36 10.28
N HIS A 466 9.94 -5.35 10.96
CA HIS A 466 10.82 -5.52 12.08
C HIS A 466 10.41 -4.52 13.18
N ARG A 467 10.18 -5.05 14.38
CA ARG A 467 9.91 -4.34 15.64
C ARG A 467 11.18 -4.16 16.45
N THR A 468 12.31 -4.01 15.75
CA THR A 468 13.65 -4.12 16.30
C THR A 468 14.33 -2.78 16.52
N MET A 469 13.76 -1.66 16.05
CA MET A 469 14.35 -0.33 16.21
C MET A 469 13.48 0.51 17.13
N VAL A 470 13.99 0.78 18.33
CA VAL A 470 13.38 1.75 19.26
C VAL A 470 14.21 3.02 19.23
N VAL A 471 13.55 4.17 19.07
CA VAL A 471 14.19 5.49 19.15
C VAL A 471 13.71 6.19 20.42
N GLU A 472 14.64 6.68 21.24
CA GLU A 472 14.33 7.35 22.51
C GLU A 472 14.88 8.77 22.54
N GLN A 473 14.08 9.71 23.07
CA GLN A 473 14.49 11.07 23.40
C GLN A 473 13.56 11.66 24.47
N PRO A 474 14.08 12.06 25.65
CA PRO A 474 15.41 11.72 26.18
C PRO A 474 15.59 10.19 26.34
N ALA A 475 16.81 9.75 26.67
CA ALA A 475 17.08 8.33 26.89
C ALA A 475 16.11 7.71 27.93
N GLY A 476 15.53 6.56 27.61
CA GLY A 476 14.49 5.90 28.41
C GLY A 476 13.05 6.29 28.08
N GLN A 477 12.82 7.28 27.22
CA GLN A 477 11.48 7.65 26.73
C GLN A 477 11.37 7.34 25.23
N ALA A 478 10.66 6.27 24.90
CA ALA A 478 10.44 5.86 23.51
C ALA A 478 9.59 6.90 22.77
N LEU A 479 9.98 7.16 21.53
CA LEU A 479 9.24 7.98 20.58
C LEU A 479 8.41 7.08 19.66
N GLU A 480 7.26 7.58 19.27
CA GLU A 480 6.39 7.01 18.24
C GLU A 480 6.69 7.62 16.87
N ASN A 481 6.77 6.77 15.84
CA ASN A 481 7.02 7.19 14.47
C ASN A 481 5.93 8.18 13.99
N ILE A 482 6.32 9.21 13.23
CA ILE A 482 5.48 10.25 12.61
C ILE A 482 4.83 11.22 13.61
N THR A 483 4.39 10.73 14.77
CA THR A 483 3.56 11.49 15.72
C THR A 483 4.35 12.20 16.80
N SER A 484 5.58 11.75 17.09
CA SER A 484 6.41 12.38 18.12
C SER A 484 7.07 13.66 17.64
N SER A 485 7.14 14.64 18.54
CA SER A 485 7.84 15.91 18.33
C SER A 485 8.88 16.15 19.41
N VAL A 486 10.09 16.56 19.00
CA VAL A 486 11.19 16.93 19.90
C VAL A 486 11.49 18.42 19.75
N ASN A 487 11.35 19.15 20.86
CA ASN A 487 11.59 20.59 20.92
C ASN A 487 13.01 20.90 21.45
N PHE A 488 13.73 21.71 20.69
CA PHE A 488 15.08 22.20 21.01
C PHE A 488 15.07 23.40 21.95
N GLY A 489 13.93 24.08 22.09
CA GLY A 489 13.78 25.31 22.86
C GLY A 489 14.35 26.53 22.11
N PRO A 490 14.46 27.67 22.80
CA PRO A 490 15.03 28.89 22.25
C PRO A 490 16.56 28.79 22.14
N VAL A 491 17.12 29.32 21.05
CA VAL A 491 18.56 29.35 20.74
C VAL A 491 18.96 30.78 20.39
N ALA A 492 20.00 31.32 21.02
CA ALA A 492 20.52 32.65 20.66
C ALA A 492 21.27 32.61 19.31
N PRO A 493 21.38 33.72 18.57
CA PRO A 493 22.22 33.78 17.39
C PRO A 493 23.67 33.36 17.69
N ASP A 494 24.33 32.74 16.71
CA ASP A 494 25.71 32.20 16.82
C ASP A 494 25.94 31.16 17.95
N SER A 495 24.85 30.65 18.53
CA SER A 495 24.87 29.54 19.49
C SER A 495 24.23 28.27 18.90
N SER A 496 24.13 27.21 19.69
CA SER A 496 23.50 25.97 19.22
C SER A 496 22.88 25.17 20.37
N ALA A 497 21.75 24.51 20.10
CA ALA A 497 21.18 23.49 20.98
C ALA A 497 21.39 22.09 20.37
N THR A 498 21.66 21.10 21.21
CA THR A 498 21.84 19.70 20.78
C THR A 498 20.83 18.80 21.50
N ARG A 499 20.28 17.82 20.78
CA ARG A 499 19.49 16.72 21.34
C ARG A 499 20.07 15.39 20.88
N GLU A 500 20.25 14.49 21.84
CA GLU A 500 20.74 13.13 21.60
C GLU A 500 19.56 12.17 21.49
N PHE A 501 19.51 11.44 20.38
CA PHE A 501 18.54 10.37 20.13
C PHE A 501 19.22 9.03 20.34
N THR A 502 18.67 8.20 21.22
CA THR A 502 19.19 6.84 21.45
C THR A 502 18.44 5.87 20.55
N LEU A 503 19.14 5.25 19.60
CA LEU A 503 18.62 4.15 18.81
C LEU A 503 19.02 2.85 19.47
N LYS A 504 18.06 1.95 19.70
CA LYS A 504 18.29 0.61 20.23
C LYS A 504 17.87 -0.40 19.19
N ASN A 505 18.75 -1.35 18.90
CA ASN A 505 18.39 -2.56 18.18
C ASN A 505 17.87 -3.61 19.17
N THR A 506 16.57 -3.65 19.40
CA THR A 506 15.90 -4.64 20.25
C THR A 506 15.70 -5.99 19.54
N GLY A 507 16.12 -6.11 18.28
CA GLY A 507 15.98 -7.32 17.48
C GLY A 507 17.08 -8.35 17.64
N ALA A 508 16.87 -9.49 16.98
CA ALA A 508 17.82 -10.61 16.92
C ALA A 508 18.84 -10.54 15.77
N VAL A 509 18.71 -9.57 14.86
CA VAL A 509 19.59 -9.39 13.68
C VAL A 509 20.11 -7.95 13.65
N ALA A 510 21.29 -7.73 13.08
CA ALA A 510 21.84 -6.38 12.91
C ALA A 510 20.95 -5.49 12.04
N LEU A 511 20.80 -4.22 12.43
CA LEU A 511 20.30 -3.18 11.56
C LEU A 511 21.39 -2.86 10.53
N GLU A 512 21.06 -2.91 9.26
CA GLU A 512 21.95 -2.60 8.13
C GLU A 512 21.38 -1.48 7.28
N GLY A 513 22.25 -0.77 6.56
CA GLY A 513 21.84 0.37 5.74
C GLY A 513 21.25 1.52 6.55
N LEU A 514 21.62 1.63 7.85
CA LEU A 514 21.18 2.73 8.70
C LEU A 514 21.61 4.05 8.08
N SER A 515 20.64 4.92 7.84
CA SER A 515 20.86 6.26 7.32
C SER A 515 19.99 7.26 8.06
N PHE A 516 20.53 8.47 8.21
CA PHE A 516 19.93 9.56 8.97
C PHE A 516 19.92 10.78 8.06
N SER A 517 18.75 11.38 7.89
CA SER A 517 18.58 12.56 7.05
C SER A 517 17.62 13.55 7.71
N LEU A 518 17.76 14.82 7.36
CA LEU A 518 16.82 15.87 7.77
C LEU A 518 15.94 16.21 6.58
N VAL A 519 14.63 16.18 6.79
CA VAL A 519 13.60 16.44 5.76
C VAL A 519 12.59 17.48 6.24
N GLY A 520 11.91 18.14 5.32
CA GLY A 520 11.00 19.27 5.60
C GLY A 520 11.68 20.62 5.35
N LEU A 521 10.94 21.64 4.95
CA LEU A 521 11.46 23.00 4.71
C LEU A 521 10.75 24.00 5.62
N PRO A 522 11.48 24.95 6.25
CA PRO A 522 12.93 25.12 6.21
C PRO A 522 13.66 24.26 7.28
N SER A 523 14.38 23.20 6.89
CA SER A 523 15.26 22.44 7.78
C SER A 523 16.67 23.03 7.93
N SER A 524 16.90 24.25 7.45
CA SER A 524 18.23 24.87 7.31
C SER A 524 18.93 25.12 8.64
N GLY A 525 18.18 25.28 9.74
CA GLY A 525 18.74 25.39 11.09
C GLY A 525 19.22 24.05 11.69
N PHE A 526 18.79 22.90 11.17
CA PHE A 526 19.14 21.59 11.73
C PHE A 526 20.31 20.93 11.02
N SER A 527 21.19 20.27 11.77
CA SER A 527 22.27 19.43 11.25
C SER A 527 22.48 18.18 12.11
N ILE A 528 22.99 17.11 11.50
CA ILE A 528 23.36 15.88 12.20
C ILE A 528 24.85 15.97 12.55
N LYS A 529 25.21 15.69 13.80
CA LYS A 529 26.60 15.77 14.25
C LYS A 529 27.39 14.55 13.77
N GLY A 530 28.42 14.80 12.95
CA GLY A 530 29.31 13.76 12.45
C GLY A 530 28.61 12.78 11.51
N THR A 531 29.15 11.57 11.41
CA THR A 531 28.61 10.51 10.55
C THR A 531 28.21 9.32 11.42
N PRO A 532 26.90 9.14 11.72
CA PRO A 532 26.43 7.98 12.47
C PRO A 532 26.83 6.66 11.81
N ALA A 533 26.97 5.60 12.62
CA ALA A 533 27.21 4.26 12.12
C ALA A 533 26.07 3.79 11.20
N THR A 534 26.41 3.09 10.12
CA THR A 534 25.46 2.55 9.15
C THR A 534 24.99 1.14 9.47
N THR A 535 25.46 0.57 10.59
CA THR A 535 25.04 -0.72 11.12
C THR A 535 24.94 -0.67 12.64
N LEU A 536 24.03 -1.45 13.22
CA LEU A 536 23.86 -1.59 14.68
C LEU A 536 23.54 -3.04 15.03
N GLN A 537 24.40 -3.71 15.81
CA GLN A 537 24.22 -5.15 16.10
C GLN A 537 23.01 -5.40 17.01
N ALA A 538 22.52 -6.64 17.00
CA ALA A 538 21.44 -7.09 17.86
C ALA A 538 21.74 -6.83 19.34
N GLY A 539 20.80 -6.21 20.07
CA GLY A 539 20.95 -5.85 21.48
C GLY A 539 21.79 -4.61 21.77
N GLU A 540 22.43 -4.01 20.76
CA GLU A 540 23.22 -2.79 20.93
C GLU A 540 22.39 -1.52 20.86
N ASN A 541 22.99 -0.41 21.27
CA ASN A 541 22.45 0.92 21.10
C ASN A 541 23.50 1.89 20.54
N MET A 542 23.04 2.95 19.91
CA MET A 542 23.87 4.06 19.45
C MET A 542 23.19 5.39 19.74
N GLN A 543 23.98 6.46 19.77
CA GLN A 543 23.48 7.82 19.90
C GLN A 543 23.66 8.58 18.60
N VAL A 544 22.66 9.40 18.27
CA VAL A 544 22.70 10.34 17.16
C VAL A 544 22.34 11.72 17.69
N ALA A 545 23.27 12.66 17.55
CA ALA A 545 23.06 14.03 17.96
C ALA A 545 22.53 14.85 16.78
N VAL A 546 21.42 15.53 16.99
CA VAL A 546 20.93 16.58 16.09
C VAL A 546 21.20 17.93 16.74
N ILE A 547 21.65 18.89 15.94
CA ILE A 547 22.02 20.24 16.34
C ILE A 547 21.08 21.23 15.66
N LEU A 548 20.51 22.14 16.44
CA LEU A 548 19.91 23.38 15.94
C LEU A 548 20.95 24.51 16.06
N THR A 549 21.38 25.09 14.94
CA THR A 549 22.30 26.23 14.92
C THR A 549 21.55 27.55 14.86
N GLY A 550 22.00 28.53 15.64
CA GLY A 550 21.46 29.90 15.63
C GLY A 550 21.88 30.73 14.42
N SER A 551 22.01 30.11 13.25
CA SER A 551 22.42 30.77 12.00
C SER A 551 21.26 31.41 11.25
N GLU A 552 20.03 30.98 11.52
CA GLU A 552 18.81 31.50 10.91
C GLU A 552 17.78 31.83 11.98
N VAL A 553 17.51 33.12 12.17
CA VAL A 553 16.52 33.64 13.14
C VAL A 553 15.10 33.19 12.76
N GLY A 554 14.28 32.90 13.76
CA GLY A 554 12.87 32.54 13.64
C GLY A 554 12.57 31.09 14.04
N ASP A 555 11.32 30.67 13.80
CA ASP A 555 10.87 29.30 14.07
C ASP A 555 11.52 28.31 13.10
N GLN A 556 12.02 27.21 13.66
CA GLN A 556 12.73 26.17 12.93
C GLN A 556 11.94 24.87 13.05
N VAL A 557 11.56 24.30 11.89
CA VAL A 557 10.75 23.09 11.81
C VAL A 557 11.39 22.11 10.82
N GLY A 558 11.50 20.86 11.22
CA GLY A 558 12.05 19.80 10.36
C GLY A 558 11.64 18.42 10.83
N SER A 559 12.22 17.39 10.24
CA SER A 559 12.05 16.02 10.72
C SER A 559 13.35 15.23 10.59
N LEU A 560 13.72 14.52 11.66
CA LEU A 560 14.78 13.52 11.62
C LEU A 560 14.19 12.24 11.03
N ARG A 561 14.71 11.84 9.87
CA ARG A 561 14.34 10.64 9.14
C ARG A 561 15.41 9.57 9.30
N ILE A 562 15.02 8.40 9.79
CA ILE A 562 15.89 7.24 10.02
C ILE A 562 15.41 6.09 9.12
N VAL A 563 16.30 5.52 8.32
CA VAL A 563 16.01 4.38 7.45
C VAL A 563 16.98 3.24 7.76
N SER A 564 16.51 2.00 7.77
CA SER A 564 17.33 0.79 7.88
C SER A 564 16.64 -0.39 7.20
N ASN A 565 17.27 -1.56 7.22
CA ASN A 565 16.64 -2.82 6.84
C ASN A 565 15.49 -3.26 7.78
N ALA A 566 15.23 -2.58 8.91
CA ALA A 566 14.14 -2.91 9.84
C ALA A 566 12.73 -2.60 9.30
N SER A 567 12.59 -1.72 8.31
CA SER A 567 11.26 -1.38 7.78
C SER A 567 11.37 -0.91 6.34
N GLN A 568 10.33 -1.17 5.54
CA GLN A 568 10.20 -0.56 4.22
C GLN A 568 9.97 0.96 4.31
N ASP A 569 9.43 1.43 5.43
CA ASP A 569 9.06 2.82 5.68
C ASP A 569 10.05 3.47 6.66
N ALA A 570 10.32 4.76 6.51
CA ALA A 570 11.25 5.47 7.39
C ALA A 570 10.64 5.72 8.78
N PHE A 571 11.50 5.85 9.79
CA PHE A 571 11.14 6.34 11.12
C PHE A 571 11.39 7.86 11.17
N ASP A 572 10.32 8.64 11.18
CA ASP A 572 10.33 10.10 11.15
C ASP A 572 9.95 10.68 12.52
N ILE A 573 10.71 11.67 12.99
CA ILE A 573 10.46 12.41 14.23
C ILE A 573 10.38 13.89 13.90
N HIS A 574 9.31 14.56 14.32
CA HIS A 574 9.16 15.99 14.11
C HIS A 574 10.12 16.79 15.01
N LEU A 575 10.78 17.80 14.47
CA LEU A 575 11.73 18.65 15.19
C LEU A 575 11.23 20.08 15.19
N THR A 576 11.29 20.74 16.36
CA THR A 576 10.91 22.14 16.52
C THR A 576 11.95 22.89 17.35
N GLY A 577 12.08 24.19 17.12
CA GLY A 577 12.89 25.09 17.93
C GLY A 577 12.72 26.53 17.47
N GLN A 578 13.28 27.48 18.22
CA GLN A 578 13.18 28.91 17.91
C GLN A 578 14.55 29.56 18.03
N VAL A 579 15.01 30.21 16.98
CA VAL A 579 16.24 31.01 17.04
C VAL A 579 15.83 32.47 17.28
N LEU A 580 16.20 33.01 18.43
CA LEU A 580 15.85 34.38 18.84
C LEU A 580 16.68 35.42 18.07
N SER A 581 16.25 36.68 18.10
CA SER A 581 16.92 37.79 17.43
C SER A 581 17.54 38.76 18.43
N PHE A 582 18.62 39.44 18.05
CA PHE A 582 19.12 40.60 18.78
C PHE A 582 18.32 41.88 18.50
N ASP A 583 17.45 41.87 17.48
CA ASP A 583 16.65 43.03 17.08
C ASP A 583 15.23 43.01 17.68
N THR A 584 14.83 41.91 18.31
CA THR A 584 13.46 41.70 18.83
C THR A 584 13.47 41.77 20.35
N ASP A 585 12.55 42.56 20.89
CA ASP A 585 12.21 42.68 22.30
C ASP A 585 10.70 42.37 22.38
N SER A 586 10.38 41.12 22.66
CA SER A 586 9.03 40.58 22.57
C SER A 586 8.15 41.01 23.74
N ASP A 587 8.75 41.23 24.91
CA ASP A 587 8.02 41.60 26.12
C ASP A 587 8.02 43.11 26.41
N GLY A 588 8.82 43.88 25.66
CA GLY A 588 8.83 45.34 25.62
C GLY A 588 9.50 45.98 26.82
N ASP A 589 10.37 45.26 27.54
CA ASP A 589 11.01 45.77 28.75
C ASP A 589 12.29 46.58 28.49
N GLY A 590 12.72 46.63 27.23
CA GLY A 590 13.82 47.44 26.74
C GLY A 590 15.11 46.67 26.49
N LEU A 591 15.13 45.35 26.67
CA LEU A 591 16.24 44.46 26.32
C LEU A 591 15.80 43.45 25.24
N ASN A 592 16.70 43.04 24.35
CA ASN A 592 16.33 42.10 23.29
C ASN A 592 16.34 40.63 23.77
N ASP A 593 15.46 39.84 23.18
CA ASP A 593 15.16 38.46 23.55
C ASP A 593 16.42 37.56 23.57
N ALA A 594 17.30 37.74 22.58
CA ALA A 594 18.52 36.95 22.48
C ALA A 594 19.52 37.27 23.60
N SER A 595 19.61 38.53 24.02
CA SER A 595 20.48 38.96 25.14
C SER A 595 19.93 38.44 26.47
N GLU A 596 18.62 38.49 26.66
CA GLU A 596 17.95 37.96 27.85
C GLU A 596 18.11 36.45 27.97
N LEU A 597 17.93 35.71 26.87
CA LEU A 597 18.19 34.27 26.85
C LEU A 597 19.63 33.95 27.26
N GLN A 598 20.61 34.74 26.81
CA GLN A 598 22.02 34.57 27.18
C GLN A 598 22.30 34.92 28.66
N MET A 599 21.48 35.78 29.25
CA MET A 599 21.58 36.21 30.64
C MET A 599 20.57 35.53 31.58
N ALA A 600 19.90 34.46 31.14
CA ALA A 600 18.87 33.78 31.93
C ALA A 600 19.34 33.32 33.33
N ALA A 601 20.64 33.01 33.48
CA ALA A 601 21.23 32.65 34.78
C ALA A 601 21.23 33.81 35.81
N LEU A 602 21.10 35.05 35.34
CA LEU A 602 20.96 36.26 36.16
C LEU A 602 19.49 36.61 36.45
N GLY A 603 18.54 35.81 35.97
CA GLY A 603 17.11 35.98 36.18
C GLY A 603 16.34 36.61 35.02
N PHE A 604 17.02 36.98 33.92
CA PHE A 604 16.37 37.49 32.70
C PHE A 604 15.50 36.42 32.03
N ASP A 605 14.35 36.81 31.50
CA ASP A 605 13.43 35.93 30.79
C ASP A 605 12.73 36.71 29.67
N TRP A 606 13.14 36.46 28.44
CA TRP A 606 12.66 37.12 27.22
C TRP A 606 11.15 37.04 26.97
N GLN A 607 10.43 36.22 27.75
CA GLN A 607 8.98 36.09 27.64
C GLN A 607 8.23 36.92 28.70
N ILE A 608 8.94 37.52 29.65
CA ILE A 608 8.36 38.16 30.83
C ILE A 608 9.03 39.51 31.04
N SER A 609 8.26 40.58 30.84
CA SER A 609 8.76 41.95 31.02
C SER A 609 9.33 42.18 32.43
N GLN A 610 10.62 42.52 32.49
CA GLN A 610 11.43 42.69 33.69
C GLN A 610 12.14 44.06 33.74
N GLY A 611 11.39 45.12 33.42
CA GLY A 611 11.93 46.48 33.27
C GLY A 611 12.75 47.02 34.46
N GLU A 612 12.48 46.61 35.70
CA GLU A 612 13.33 46.99 36.87
C GLU A 612 14.72 46.33 36.85
N LEU A 613 14.79 45.05 36.44
CA LEU A 613 16.04 44.30 36.32
C LEU A 613 16.88 44.85 35.16
N VAL A 614 16.23 45.14 34.03
CA VAL A 614 16.82 45.79 32.86
C VAL A 614 17.32 47.21 33.20
N ALA A 615 16.51 48.02 33.89
CA ALA A 615 16.94 49.34 34.34
C ALA A 615 18.15 49.28 35.28
N THR A 616 18.21 48.27 36.15
CA THR A 616 19.35 48.05 37.05
C THR A 616 20.61 47.65 36.29
N LEU A 617 20.49 46.81 35.25
CA LEU A 617 21.59 46.47 34.35
C LEU A 617 22.14 47.73 33.67
N PHE A 618 21.26 48.60 33.16
CA PHE A 618 21.63 49.84 32.49
C PHE A 618 22.25 50.88 33.43
N ASP A 619 21.74 51.02 34.66
CA ASP A 619 22.32 51.92 35.68
C ASP A 619 23.75 51.50 36.05
N HIS A 620 24.03 50.20 36.18
CA HIS A 620 25.38 49.71 36.41
C HIS A 620 26.31 49.91 35.20
N ALA A 621 25.83 49.63 33.98
CA ALA A 621 26.62 49.79 32.76
C ALA A 621 27.01 51.26 32.50
N SER A 622 26.08 52.19 32.75
CA SER A 622 26.32 53.63 32.59
C SER A 622 27.25 54.20 33.67
N LYS A 623 27.13 53.77 34.93
CA LYS A 623 28.04 54.17 36.03
C LYS A 623 29.49 53.70 35.84
N ALA A 624 29.70 52.61 35.12
CA ALA A 624 31.04 52.15 34.73
C ALA A 624 31.68 52.99 33.61
N GLY A 625 30.97 53.98 33.06
CA GLY A 625 31.45 54.84 31.97
C GLY A 625 31.54 54.13 30.63
N LEU A 626 30.87 52.98 30.49
CA LEU A 626 31.01 52.12 29.32
C LEU A 626 30.09 52.53 28.18
N TYR A 627 28.82 52.89 28.44
CA TYR A 627 27.81 53.17 27.40
C TYR A 627 26.71 54.14 27.88
N THR A 628 26.07 54.87 26.95
CA THR A 628 24.81 55.60 27.21
C THR A 628 23.59 54.67 27.11
N ALA A 629 22.45 55.05 27.69
CA ALA A 629 21.21 54.24 27.65
C ALA A 629 20.82 53.82 26.22
N ASP A 630 20.92 54.73 25.25
CA ASP A 630 20.59 54.45 23.83
C ASP A 630 21.64 53.56 23.13
N GLN A 631 22.90 53.58 23.58
CA GLN A 631 23.96 52.75 22.99
C GLN A 631 23.81 51.27 23.37
N VAL A 632 23.23 50.98 24.54
CA VAL A 632 23.10 49.62 25.09
C VAL A 632 22.11 48.76 24.30
N GLN A 633 21.03 49.33 23.77
CA GLN A 633 20.10 48.59 22.90
C GLN A 633 20.74 48.17 21.57
N THR A 634 21.75 48.90 21.10
CA THR A 634 22.51 48.55 19.87
C THR A 634 23.67 47.59 20.11
N LEU A 635 23.96 47.23 21.36
CA LEU A 635 25.19 46.52 21.73
C LEU A 635 25.11 45.00 21.63
N ASN A 636 23.97 44.42 21.23
CA ASN A 636 23.73 42.97 21.17
C ASN A 636 24.40 42.27 22.37
N ILE A 637 24.05 42.68 23.60
CA ILE A 637 24.80 42.29 24.80
C ILE A 637 24.81 40.76 24.91
N GLY A 638 26.01 40.19 24.85
CA GLY A 638 26.22 38.73 24.84
C GLY A 638 26.50 38.13 23.45
N ALA A 639 26.32 38.89 22.37
CA ALA A 639 26.93 38.60 21.08
C ALA A 639 28.46 38.63 21.20
N ARG A 640 29.13 37.71 20.49
CA ARG A 640 30.59 37.66 20.49
C ARG A 640 31.16 38.80 19.62
N LEU A 641 31.47 39.93 20.24
CA LEU A 641 32.07 41.09 19.57
C LEU A 641 33.51 40.84 19.07
N VAL A 642 34.20 39.84 19.63
CA VAL A 642 35.55 39.44 19.20
C VAL A 642 35.60 37.93 18.98
N GLN A 643 35.88 37.51 17.75
CA GLN A 643 36.07 36.09 17.43
C GLN A 643 37.40 35.60 18.00
N ARG A 644 37.30 34.67 18.96
CA ARG A 644 38.44 33.95 19.50
C ARG A 644 38.99 32.99 18.43
N ASN A 645 40.32 32.96 18.27
CA ASN A 645 40.94 31.88 17.52
C ASN A 645 40.71 30.55 18.27
N ALA A 646 39.98 29.63 17.63
CA ALA A 646 39.57 28.38 18.25
C ALA A 646 40.73 27.46 18.62
N ALA A 647 41.88 27.57 17.94
CA ALA A 647 43.06 26.74 18.18
C ALA A 647 43.95 27.30 19.30
N THR A 648 44.20 28.62 19.30
CA THR A 648 45.13 29.25 20.27
C THR A 648 44.45 29.81 21.50
N GLN A 649 43.11 29.81 21.52
CA GLN A 649 42.33 30.32 22.64
C GLN A 649 42.54 31.83 22.92
N SER A 650 43.14 32.56 21.99
CA SER A 650 43.45 33.99 22.06
C SER A 650 42.63 34.81 21.06
N PHE A 651 42.58 36.13 21.26
CA PHE A 651 42.15 37.10 20.26
C PHE A 651 43.31 38.06 19.97
N SER A 652 43.34 38.63 18.78
CA SER A 652 44.32 39.64 18.38
C SER A 652 43.62 40.95 18.11
N PHE A 653 44.19 42.04 18.59
CA PHE A 653 43.79 43.40 18.26
C PHE A 653 45.04 44.17 17.87
N SER A 654 44.96 44.97 16.80
CA SER A 654 46.12 45.69 16.26
C SER A 654 45.92 47.19 16.36
N ILE A 655 46.94 47.90 16.85
CA ILE A 655 46.95 49.36 16.87
C ILE A 655 48.04 49.85 15.92
N GLY A 656 47.65 50.65 14.93
CA GLY A 656 48.54 51.44 14.10
C GLY A 656 48.73 52.84 14.70
N LEU A 657 49.95 53.37 14.65
CA LEU A 657 50.23 54.76 14.98
C LEU A 657 50.67 55.48 13.71
N LYS A 658 50.09 56.65 13.43
CA LYS A 658 50.49 57.52 12.32
C LYS A 658 50.86 58.91 12.79
N LYS A 659 51.72 59.59 12.04
CA LYS A 659 52.14 60.97 12.28
C LYS A 659 51.78 61.87 11.10
N SER A 660 51.56 63.14 11.39
CA SER A 660 51.29 64.18 10.38
C SER A 660 51.91 65.52 10.77
N THR A 661 52.25 66.31 9.76
CA THR A 661 52.68 67.70 9.91
C THR A 661 51.60 68.71 9.52
N ASP A 662 50.51 68.27 8.88
CA ASP A 662 49.49 69.15 8.29
C ASP A 662 48.03 68.71 8.53
N LEU A 663 47.80 67.62 9.26
CA LEU A 663 46.49 66.97 9.50
C LEU A 663 45.81 66.37 8.25
N VAL A 664 46.44 66.44 7.08
CA VAL A 664 45.87 65.97 5.80
C VAL A 664 46.58 64.71 5.32
N SER A 665 47.91 64.65 5.46
CA SER A 665 48.74 63.51 5.05
C SER A 665 49.31 62.80 6.28
N TYR A 666 49.15 61.48 6.32
CA TYR A 666 49.55 60.64 7.45
C TYR A 666 50.53 59.57 6.99
N GLU A 667 51.65 59.46 7.70
CA GLU A 667 52.65 58.41 7.51
C GLU A 667 52.63 57.44 8.69
N ASP A 668 52.86 56.16 8.41
CA ASP A 668 52.93 55.14 9.45
C ASP A 668 54.17 55.38 10.34
N VAL A 669 53.95 55.33 11.65
CA VAL A 669 55.01 55.29 12.65
C VAL A 669 55.31 53.82 12.91
N PHE A 670 56.43 53.36 12.38
CA PHE A 670 56.91 52.00 12.63
C PHE A 670 57.46 51.91 14.05
N LEU A 671 56.69 51.28 14.93
CA LEU A 671 57.11 50.94 16.28
C LEU A 671 58.04 49.74 16.22
N THR A 672 59.28 49.90 16.70
CA THR A 672 60.18 48.77 16.92
C THR A 672 60.17 48.42 18.40
N ALA A 673 60.23 47.14 18.75
CA ALA A 673 60.33 46.74 20.16
C ALA A 673 61.65 47.32 20.74
N PRO A 674 61.64 48.06 21.87
CA PRO A 674 60.68 48.03 22.99
C PRO A 674 59.82 49.31 23.14
N MET A 675 59.53 50.04 22.06
CA MET A 675 58.84 51.34 22.11
C MET A 675 57.36 51.27 22.49
N ALA A 676 56.80 50.06 22.67
CA ALA A 676 55.45 49.84 23.15
C ALA A 676 55.50 48.85 24.33
N THR A 677 54.97 49.27 25.48
CA THR A 677 54.92 48.43 26.69
C THR A 677 53.54 48.46 27.31
N PHE A 678 53.18 47.39 28.01
CA PHE A 678 52.01 47.41 28.88
C PHE A 678 52.44 47.77 30.29
N THR A 679 51.80 48.77 30.90
CA THR A 679 52.04 49.10 32.31
C THR A 679 51.43 48.03 33.22
N ALA A 680 51.82 48.04 34.49
CA ALA A 680 51.27 47.11 35.48
C ALA A 680 49.74 47.27 35.67
N GLU A 681 49.21 48.45 35.32
CA GLU A 681 47.78 48.78 35.33
C GLU A 681 47.08 48.42 34.01
N GLY A 682 47.76 47.74 33.08
CA GLY A 682 47.19 47.27 31.82
C GLY A 682 47.06 48.33 30.73
N LYS A 683 47.74 49.48 30.84
CA LYS A 683 47.73 50.52 29.80
C LYS A 683 48.79 50.22 28.75
N LEU A 684 48.47 50.42 27.47
CA LEU A 684 49.45 50.40 26.40
C LEU A 684 50.13 51.77 26.30
N GLU A 685 51.43 51.82 26.53
CA GLU A 685 52.24 53.05 26.49
C GLU A 685 53.22 53.00 25.33
N PHE A 686 53.26 54.08 24.55
CA PHE A 686 54.19 54.25 23.43
C PHE A 686 55.26 55.28 23.80
N GLN A 687 56.52 54.85 23.82
CA GLN A 687 57.67 55.72 24.04
C GLN A 687 58.33 56.04 22.71
N LEU A 688 58.18 57.28 22.24
CA LEU A 688 58.62 57.73 20.92
C LEU A 688 59.63 58.87 21.05
N ASP A 689 60.69 58.81 20.26
CA ASP A 689 61.55 59.98 20.05
C ASP A 689 60.81 60.98 19.18
N ALA A 690 60.54 62.18 19.69
CA ALA A 690 59.86 63.23 18.94
C ALA A 690 60.72 63.70 17.76
N PRO A 691 60.32 63.49 16.49
CA PRO A 691 61.09 64.00 15.35
C PRO A 691 60.86 65.51 15.25
N GLU A 692 61.93 66.28 15.04
CA GLU A 692 61.80 67.72 14.79
C GLU A 692 60.80 67.95 13.64
N LYS A 693 59.71 68.70 13.94
CA LYS A 693 58.59 69.14 13.08
C LYS A 693 57.30 68.28 13.03
N THR A 694 57.14 67.22 13.83
CA THR A 694 55.83 66.54 13.94
C THR A 694 54.88 67.32 14.85
N GLN A 695 53.63 67.57 14.41
CA GLN A 695 52.64 68.33 15.18
C GLN A 695 51.43 67.50 15.62
N PHE A 696 51.14 66.39 14.93
CA PHE A 696 49.95 65.58 15.19
C PHE A 696 50.24 64.09 15.11
N PHE A 697 49.57 63.32 15.98
CA PHE A 697 49.58 61.86 15.98
C PHE A 697 48.15 61.33 15.89
N ARG A 698 47.98 60.21 15.19
CA ARG A 698 46.70 59.49 15.06
C ARG A 698 46.90 58.03 15.42
N LEU A 699 46.07 57.53 16.33
CA LEU A 699 45.95 56.11 16.63
C LEU A 699 44.83 55.52 15.78
N GLU A 700 45.12 54.41 15.10
CA GLU A 700 44.15 53.62 14.34
C GLU A 700 44.02 52.25 14.99
N ALA A 701 42.83 51.91 15.45
CA ALA A 701 42.49 50.64 16.06
C ALA A 701 41.82 49.74 15.01
N HIS A 702 42.32 48.51 14.84
CA HIS A 702 41.79 47.52 13.90
C HIS A 702 41.50 46.18 14.58
#